data_AF-A0A1M7UR54-F1
#
_entry.id   AF-A0A1M7UR54-F1
#
_cell.length_a   1.000
_cell.length_b   1.000
_cell.length_c   1.000
_cell.angle_alpha   90.00
_cell.angle_beta   90.00
_cell.angle_gamma   90.00
#
_symmetry.space_group_name_H-M   'P 1'
#
loop_
_entity.id
_entity.type
_entity.pdbx_description
1 polymer ?
#
loop_
_entity_poly.entity_id
_entity_poly.type
_entity_poly.pdbx_seq_one_letter_code
_entity_poly.pdbx_strand_id
1 'polypeptide(L)'
;MKEKFHLLSEVPFLADLSQQDRIECAREFHWEIYPKGAVLIEAGKMPVAVYILEEGKLDSEDKVLGMVSLVTGKAATETIRSLEPVRLLTIKAEDFARILLRWPQIYSTIIGNLTDNLAETHQMLSASRYKEVLRSAIQLTRYKDKFYGIWGSVKTTHEVERLFKKLQQTEGHLLIRGERGTGRQMVAWYAHQQLFGETAPFVVLNGQRFEQQWGYLLKEEKKAAESSYAAFTFEDIAAGGTLFIQEIDQITPELQIRLAQVLGTAHHSCLVIGSIQEDTKHKDPQLMPELAACFEHSYSIAPLRERKRDIPIIAQGIVESLAQKHQRNVPVLTSEATQLLLSHNYRQGNVTELIQVMERAFFLADQDVIGLEQIFFGPTAEKIGSKINLLQWGFFKSLFKSRKLLHSLQWISAVLFLLLIVGLVFLPQLPLTMKVFVLVWGLWWPSLAILSPLLGRLWCTFCPFSKIMEFVQDRYHPKRPLPALFVKYDYLMVSVLFALIFWAEIFTGMRSHMLFTALLLLVIQGLAIIVSVLYPRHAWCRHFCPLGGFIGTASIGSLLEVRADAAVCLNKCTTFDCYVGRDGVKGCPMSQHLPYLDNNLDCKLCFKCVSNCQHENVQVNLRVPAREVWHLTRVNQGYAVFIGMLMGILFPIMVFEPLHGSMPPNQWQLWFTLTYLLAALLGGALGWWLGKPFKTKAASKRIKLVFAFIPLIIGGHIVYQIGYIPGINDLFLGMGYYEETGMQTLFITAKSLGYGLAVFTGILLTAITVGLTLHQYSKAKNINH
;
A
#
# COMPACT_ATOMS: atom_id res chain seq x y z
N MET A 1 -15.66 -53.55 54.15
CA MET A 1 -15.43 -54.70 53.24
C MET A 1 -16.45 -54.76 52.11
N LYS A 2 -17.76 -54.76 52.37
CA LYS A 2 -18.78 -54.74 51.30
C LYS A 2 -18.64 -53.54 50.33
N GLU A 3 -18.40 -52.34 50.86
CA GLU A 3 -18.14 -51.13 50.05
C GLU A 3 -16.88 -51.24 49.17
N LYS A 4 -15.74 -51.66 49.75
CA LYS A 4 -14.49 -51.89 48.99
C LYS A 4 -14.68 -52.91 47.87
N PHE A 5 -15.40 -53.99 48.15
CA PHE A 5 -15.70 -55.03 47.16
C PHE A 5 -16.55 -54.49 46.01
N HIS A 6 -17.56 -53.67 46.31
CA HIS A 6 -18.39 -53.02 45.29
C HIS A 6 -17.55 -52.10 44.40
N LEU A 7 -16.76 -51.19 45.00
CA LEU A 7 -15.94 -50.26 44.22
C LEU A 7 -14.89 -50.98 43.36
N LEU A 8 -14.22 -52.00 43.90
CA LEU A 8 -13.24 -52.79 43.14
C LEU A 8 -13.87 -53.66 42.05
N SER A 9 -15.17 -53.99 42.16
CA SER A 9 -15.88 -54.73 41.10
C SER A 9 -16.17 -53.88 39.85
N GLU A 10 -16.15 -52.56 39.98
CA GLU A 10 -16.29 -51.61 38.87
C GLU A 10 -14.96 -51.32 38.16
N VAL A 11 -13.85 -51.83 38.68
CA VAL A 11 -12.50 -51.57 38.15
C VAL A 11 -12.15 -52.59 37.07
N PRO A 12 -11.94 -52.17 35.80
CA PRO A 12 -11.85 -53.09 34.66
C PRO A 12 -10.76 -54.16 34.78
N PHE A 13 -9.59 -53.83 35.34
CA PHE A 13 -8.47 -54.77 35.44
C PHE A 13 -8.60 -55.81 36.56
N LEU A 14 -9.61 -55.68 37.44
CA LEU A 14 -9.92 -56.64 38.49
C LEU A 14 -11.15 -57.51 38.16
N ALA A 15 -11.78 -57.26 37.00
CA ALA A 15 -12.99 -57.95 36.57
C ALA A 15 -12.76 -59.47 36.38
N ASP A 16 -11.57 -59.84 35.91
CA ASP A 16 -11.20 -61.23 35.58
C ASP A 16 -10.88 -62.10 36.80
N LEU A 17 -10.79 -61.52 38.01
CA LEU A 17 -10.50 -62.25 39.25
C LEU A 17 -11.75 -62.97 39.79
N SER A 18 -11.53 -64.13 40.42
CA SER A 18 -12.60 -64.84 41.14
C SER A 18 -13.15 -64.00 42.30
N GLN A 19 -14.36 -64.31 42.77
CA GLN A 19 -14.98 -63.59 43.90
C GLN A 19 -14.14 -63.70 45.19
N GLN A 20 -13.48 -64.84 45.41
CA GLN A 20 -12.61 -65.05 46.57
C GLN A 20 -11.31 -64.25 46.46
N ASP A 21 -10.67 -64.26 45.28
CA ASP A 21 -9.44 -63.49 45.03
C ASP A 21 -9.67 -61.98 45.14
N ARG A 22 -10.83 -61.49 44.68
CA ARG A 22 -11.22 -60.08 44.84
C ARG A 22 -11.38 -59.67 46.29
N ILE A 23 -11.96 -60.52 47.13
CA ILE A 23 -12.11 -60.26 48.57
C ILE A 23 -10.74 -60.19 49.25
N GLU A 24 -9.79 -61.04 48.82
CA GLU A 24 -8.43 -61.03 49.35
C GLU A 24 -7.66 -59.79 48.89
N CYS A 25 -7.71 -59.46 47.60
CA CYS A 25 -7.15 -58.24 47.02
C CYS A 25 -7.71 -56.98 47.71
N ALA A 26 -9.01 -56.94 48.02
CA ALA A 26 -9.66 -55.82 48.70
C ALA A 26 -9.14 -55.55 50.13
N ARG A 27 -8.44 -56.49 50.76
CA ARG A 27 -7.85 -56.30 52.10
C ARG A 27 -6.63 -55.38 52.07
N GLU A 28 -5.90 -55.36 50.96
CA GLU A 28 -4.67 -54.56 50.80
C GLU A 28 -4.96 -53.07 50.51
N PHE A 29 -6.19 -52.75 50.10
CA PHE A 29 -6.61 -51.37 49.85
C PHE A 29 -7.05 -50.68 51.14
N HIS A 30 -6.75 -49.38 51.27
CA HIS A 30 -7.07 -48.56 52.42
C HIS A 30 -7.88 -47.32 52.01
N TRP A 31 -8.78 -46.88 52.88
CA TRP A 31 -9.53 -45.64 52.64
C TRP A 31 -8.72 -44.45 53.10
N GLU A 32 -8.57 -43.45 52.23
CA GLU A 32 -7.91 -42.19 52.54
C GLU A 32 -8.77 -41.02 52.08
N ILE A 33 -8.81 -39.96 52.88
CA ILE A 33 -9.56 -38.74 52.58
C ILE A 33 -8.55 -37.61 52.38
N TYR A 34 -8.63 -36.95 51.23
CA TYR A 34 -7.75 -35.86 50.89
C TYR A 34 -8.53 -34.53 50.87
N PRO A 35 -8.01 -33.47 51.49
CA PRO A 35 -8.65 -32.15 51.45
C PRO A 35 -8.53 -31.56 50.05
N LYS A 36 -9.34 -30.53 49.75
CA LYS A 36 -9.26 -29.76 48.51
C LYS A 36 -7.87 -29.16 48.32
N GLY A 37 -7.30 -29.31 47.12
CA GLY A 37 -5.98 -28.81 46.73
C GLY A 37 -4.82 -29.75 47.05
N ALA A 38 -5.07 -30.94 47.60
CA ALA A 38 -4.05 -31.95 47.83
C ALA A 38 -3.50 -32.47 46.49
N VAL A 39 -2.18 -32.61 46.40
CA VAL A 39 -1.49 -33.20 45.24
C VAL A 39 -1.38 -34.69 45.47
N LEU A 40 -2.02 -35.49 44.62
CA LEU A 40 -2.03 -36.96 44.72
C LEU A 40 -0.90 -37.57 43.90
N ILE A 41 -0.66 -37.01 42.72
CA ILE A 41 0.41 -37.40 41.80
C ILE A 41 1.09 -36.12 41.32
N GLU A 42 2.42 -36.12 41.24
CA GLU A 42 3.22 -34.99 40.78
C GLU A 42 3.92 -35.34 39.47
N ALA A 43 3.83 -34.45 38.49
CA ALA A 43 4.49 -34.64 37.20
C ALA A 43 6.01 -34.79 37.38
N GLY A 44 6.60 -35.77 36.68
CA GLY A 44 8.03 -36.08 36.75
C GLY A 44 8.45 -36.95 37.93
N LYS A 45 7.54 -37.35 38.83
CA LYS A 45 7.81 -38.30 39.92
C LYS A 45 7.08 -39.63 39.72
N MET A 46 7.60 -40.69 40.33
CA MET A 46 6.88 -41.97 40.40
C MET A 46 5.76 -41.86 41.44
N PRO A 47 4.52 -42.27 41.10
CA PRO A 47 3.44 -42.34 42.08
C PRO A 47 3.82 -43.27 43.22
N VAL A 48 3.43 -42.90 44.44
CA VAL A 48 3.74 -43.70 45.65
C VAL A 48 2.65 -44.75 45.90
N ALA A 49 1.50 -44.62 45.22
CA ALA A 49 0.34 -45.50 45.35
C ALA A 49 -0.53 -45.46 44.08
N VAL A 50 -1.42 -46.46 43.96
CA VAL A 50 -2.57 -46.43 43.05
C VAL A 50 -3.77 -45.89 43.82
N TYR A 51 -4.49 -44.94 43.22
CA TYR A 51 -5.66 -44.31 43.82
C TYR A 51 -6.90 -44.61 42.97
N ILE A 52 -7.99 -45.00 43.62
CA ILE A 52 -9.30 -45.23 42.96
C ILE A 52 -10.30 -44.25 43.58
N LEU A 53 -10.90 -43.40 42.75
CA LEU A 53 -11.86 -42.38 43.18
C LEU A 53 -13.24 -42.99 43.48
N GLU A 54 -13.74 -42.79 44.69
CA GLU A 54 -15.12 -43.14 45.09
C GLU A 54 -16.03 -41.91 45.05
N GLU A 55 -15.66 -40.84 45.78
CA GLU A 55 -16.44 -39.61 45.93
C GLU A 55 -15.56 -38.37 45.80
N GLY A 56 -16.13 -37.30 45.23
CA GLY A 56 -15.48 -36.00 45.00
C GLY A 56 -14.95 -35.84 43.58
N LYS A 57 -14.19 -34.77 43.34
CA LYS A 57 -13.70 -34.40 42.00
C LYS A 57 -12.19 -34.15 41.97
N LEU A 58 -11.52 -34.74 40.98
CA LEU A 58 -10.10 -34.59 40.71
C LEU A 58 -9.87 -33.78 39.44
N ASP A 59 -8.66 -33.25 39.30
CA ASP A 59 -8.15 -32.61 38.08
C ASP A 59 -7.69 -33.65 37.04
N SER A 60 -8.53 -34.67 36.83
CA SER A 60 -8.37 -35.75 35.84
C SER A 60 -9.74 -36.38 35.62
N GLU A 61 -10.00 -36.84 34.39
CA GLU A 61 -11.22 -37.59 34.06
C GLU A 61 -11.11 -39.08 34.44
N ASP A 62 -9.88 -39.56 34.72
CA ASP A 62 -9.63 -40.95 35.09
C ASP A 62 -10.01 -41.25 36.54
N LYS A 63 -10.77 -42.34 36.73
CA LYS A 63 -11.14 -42.84 38.08
C LYS A 63 -10.02 -43.62 38.78
N VAL A 64 -9.06 -44.15 38.02
CA VAL A 64 -7.93 -44.93 38.55
C VAL A 64 -6.63 -44.22 38.19
N LEU A 65 -5.88 -43.80 39.20
CA LEU A 65 -4.69 -42.97 39.05
C LEU A 65 -3.42 -43.72 39.46
N GLY A 66 -2.30 -43.39 38.82
CA GLY A 66 -0.97 -43.90 39.18
C GLY A 66 -0.65 -45.31 38.70
N MET A 67 -1.67 -46.10 38.33
CA MET A 67 -1.51 -47.48 37.84
C MET A 67 -0.58 -47.57 36.62
N VAL A 68 -0.81 -46.76 35.59
CA VAL A 68 -0.04 -46.82 34.33
C VAL A 68 1.44 -46.51 34.57
N SER A 69 1.75 -45.49 35.38
CA SER A 69 3.13 -45.14 35.75
C SER A 69 3.83 -46.27 36.50
N LEU A 70 3.13 -46.90 37.45
CA LEU A 70 3.67 -48.00 38.25
C LEU A 70 3.91 -49.27 37.43
N VAL A 71 3.01 -49.59 36.50
CA VAL A 71 3.14 -50.77 35.62
C VAL A 71 4.22 -50.56 34.55
N THR A 72 4.34 -49.36 34.00
CA THR A 72 5.31 -49.05 32.93
C THR A 72 6.70 -48.63 33.44
N GLY A 73 6.84 -48.35 34.74
CA GLY A 73 8.07 -47.84 35.34
C GLY A 73 8.43 -46.41 34.92
N LYS A 74 7.47 -45.66 34.35
CA LYS A 74 7.69 -44.28 33.88
C LYS A 74 7.07 -43.29 34.86
N ALA A 75 7.78 -42.20 35.14
CA ALA A 75 7.29 -41.10 35.95
C ALA A 75 5.97 -40.53 35.40
N ALA A 76 5.11 -40.04 36.29
CA ALA A 76 3.83 -39.47 35.89
C ALA A 76 4.01 -38.25 34.98
N THR A 77 3.18 -38.14 33.95
CA THR A 77 3.24 -37.03 32.98
C THR A 77 2.54 -35.77 33.47
N GLU A 78 1.58 -35.91 34.39
CA GLU A 78 0.71 -34.83 34.84
C GLU A 78 0.64 -34.77 36.38
N THR A 79 0.38 -33.57 36.91
CA THR A 79 0.16 -33.37 38.35
C THR A 79 -1.33 -33.42 38.63
N ILE A 80 -1.80 -34.42 39.37
CA ILE A 80 -3.23 -34.58 39.66
C ILE A 80 -3.53 -34.06 41.06
N ARG A 81 -4.51 -33.14 41.13
CA ARG A 81 -4.94 -32.48 42.37
C ARG A 81 -6.40 -32.73 42.67
N SER A 82 -6.77 -32.68 43.95
CA SER A 82 -8.16 -32.68 44.36
C SER A 82 -8.80 -31.29 44.18
N LEU A 83 -9.92 -31.22 43.46
CA LEU A 83 -10.70 -29.99 43.27
C LEU A 83 -11.71 -29.77 44.41
N GLU A 84 -12.11 -30.86 45.07
CA GLU A 84 -13.00 -30.95 46.23
C GLU A 84 -12.42 -31.93 47.26
N PRO A 85 -12.93 -32.00 48.50
CA PRO A 85 -12.59 -33.10 49.39
C PRO A 85 -12.93 -34.43 48.71
N VAL A 86 -11.95 -35.32 48.57
CA VAL A 86 -12.10 -36.58 47.85
C VAL A 86 -11.88 -37.76 48.78
N ARG A 87 -12.68 -38.81 48.59
CA ARG A 87 -12.52 -40.10 49.25
C ARG A 87 -11.96 -41.10 48.24
N LEU A 88 -10.76 -41.58 48.52
CA LEU A 88 -10.00 -42.46 47.63
C LEU A 88 -9.75 -43.81 48.29
N LEU A 89 -9.82 -44.87 47.49
CA LEU A 89 -9.33 -46.18 47.85
C LEU A 89 -7.88 -46.32 47.35
N THR A 90 -6.93 -46.38 48.27
CA THR A 90 -5.49 -46.32 48.00
C THR A 90 -4.82 -47.67 48.25
N ILE A 91 -3.87 -48.04 47.38
CA ILE A 91 -2.91 -49.13 47.62
C ILE A 91 -1.49 -48.64 47.35
N LYS A 92 -0.56 -48.89 48.29
CA LYS A 92 0.84 -48.47 48.14
C LYS A 92 1.51 -49.20 46.99
N ALA A 93 2.47 -48.55 46.33
CA ALA A 93 3.17 -49.10 45.17
C ALA A 93 3.80 -50.48 45.44
N GLU A 94 4.38 -50.69 46.63
CA GLU A 94 4.98 -51.97 47.04
C GLU A 94 3.95 -53.09 47.19
N ASP A 95 2.78 -52.78 47.75
CA ASP A 95 1.70 -53.75 47.93
C ASP A 95 1.03 -54.05 46.59
N PHE A 96 0.87 -53.03 45.73
CA PHE A 96 0.40 -53.19 44.37
C PHE A 96 1.33 -54.09 43.52
N ALA A 97 2.65 -53.92 43.66
CA ALA A 97 3.62 -54.81 43.01
C ALA A 97 3.49 -56.27 43.49
N ARG A 98 3.22 -56.50 44.79
CA ARG A 98 2.94 -57.84 45.33
C ARG A 98 1.66 -58.44 44.75
N ILE A 99 0.61 -57.64 44.57
CA ILE A 99 -0.64 -58.07 43.92
C ILE A 99 -0.36 -58.50 42.47
N LEU A 100 0.40 -57.73 41.70
CA LEU A 100 0.75 -58.07 40.31
C LEU A 100 1.55 -59.37 40.20
N LEU A 101 2.46 -59.63 41.15
CA LEU A 101 3.21 -60.89 41.22
C LEU A 101 2.33 -62.08 41.61
N ARG A 102 1.35 -61.86 42.50
CA ARG A 102 0.47 -62.90 43.01
C ARG A 102 -0.63 -63.30 42.02
N TRP A 103 -1.14 -62.34 41.24
CA TRP A 103 -2.15 -62.56 40.21
C TRP A 103 -1.70 -61.99 38.85
N PRO A 104 -0.87 -62.73 38.08
CA PRO A 104 -0.31 -62.28 36.80
C PRO A 104 -1.36 -61.90 35.75
N GLN A 105 -2.58 -62.44 35.86
CA GLN A 105 -3.71 -62.13 34.97
C GLN A 105 -4.05 -60.63 34.96
N ILE A 106 -3.90 -59.96 36.11
CA ILE A 106 -4.13 -58.51 36.24
C ILE A 106 -3.16 -57.74 35.33
N TYR A 107 -1.89 -58.15 35.32
CA TYR A 107 -0.86 -57.51 34.52
C TYR A 107 -1.13 -57.66 33.01
N SER A 108 -1.54 -58.85 32.55
CA SER A 108 -1.90 -59.07 31.15
C SER A 108 -3.12 -58.25 30.72
N THR A 109 -4.16 -58.14 31.56
CA THR A 109 -5.36 -57.35 31.26
C THR A 109 -5.04 -55.85 31.17
N ILE A 110 -4.16 -55.35 32.04
CA ILE A 110 -3.71 -53.94 31.98
C ILE A 110 -2.94 -53.65 30.70
N ILE A 111 -2.01 -54.53 30.29
CA ILE A 111 -1.23 -54.35 29.06
C ILE A 111 -2.10 -54.46 27.82
N GLY A 112 -3.03 -55.40 27.77
CA GLY A 112 -3.97 -55.55 26.66
C GLY A 112 -4.76 -54.26 26.42
N ASN A 113 -5.40 -53.74 27.47
CA ASN A 113 -6.16 -52.48 27.39
C ASN A 113 -5.31 -51.27 26.98
N LEU A 114 -4.07 -51.17 27.46
CA LEU A 114 -3.16 -50.08 27.06
C LEU A 114 -2.76 -50.16 25.57
N THR A 115 -2.60 -51.38 25.06
CA THR A 115 -2.24 -51.62 23.65
C THR A 115 -3.40 -51.28 22.72
N ASP A 116 -4.62 -51.70 23.09
CA ASP A 116 -5.83 -51.40 22.33
C ASP A 116 -6.14 -49.90 22.28
N ASN A 117 -6.05 -49.20 23.42
CA ASN A 117 -6.23 -47.75 23.48
C ASN A 117 -5.19 -46.99 22.63
N LEU A 118 -3.95 -47.48 22.59
CA LEU A 118 -2.90 -46.89 21.77
C LEU A 118 -3.18 -47.07 20.27
N ALA A 119 -3.67 -48.24 19.86
CA ALA A 119 -4.07 -48.50 18.48
C ALA A 119 -5.22 -47.60 18.02
N GLU A 120 -6.27 -47.44 18.86
CA GLU A 120 -7.40 -46.58 18.55
C GLU A 120 -6.99 -45.10 18.45
N THR A 121 -6.19 -44.62 19.40
CA THR A 121 -5.68 -43.24 19.40
C THR A 121 -4.84 -42.95 18.15
N HIS A 122 -4.00 -43.90 17.74
CA HIS A 122 -3.22 -43.79 16.51
C HIS A 122 -4.12 -43.72 15.26
N GLN A 123 -5.20 -44.50 15.23
CA GLN A 123 -6.18 -44.49 14.14
C GLN A 123 -6.88 -43.12 14.03
N MET A 124 -7.34 -42.54 15.13
CA MET A 124 -7.97 -41.20 15.13
C MET A 124 -7.02 -40.09 14.66
N LEU A 125 -5.75 -40.18 15.05
CA LEU A 125 -4.72 -39.19 14.70
C LEU A 125 -4.39 -39.23 13.21
N SER A 126 -4.32 -40.43 12.62
CA SER A 126 -4.13 -40.62 11.17
C SER A 126 -5.29 -40.07 10.34
N ALA A 127 -6.54 -40.36 10.74
CA ALA A 127 -7.74 -39.88 10.05
C ALA A 127 -7.90 -38.34 10.13
N SER A 128 -7.49 -37.73 11.24
CA SER A 128 -7.50 -36.27 11.40
C SER A 128 -6.50 -35.60 10.47
N ARG A 129 -5.29 -36.14 10.34
CA ARG A 129 -4.28 -35.66 9.38
C ARG A 129 -4.74 -35.80 7.93
N TYR A 130 -5.40 -36.91 7.59
CA TYR A 130 -5.97 -37.11 6.25
C TYR A 130 -6.98 -36.00 5.88
N LYS A 131 -7.89 -35.67 6.81
CA LYS A 131 -8.85 -34.58 6.60
C LYS A 131 -8.17 -33.21 6.44
N GLU A 132 -7.04 -32.98 7.10
CA GLU A 132 -6.26 -31.74 6.99
C GLU A 132 -5.55 -31.62 5.63
N VAL A 133 -4.97 -32.71 5.14
CA VAL A 133 -4.36 -32.81 3.80
C VAL A 133 -5.39 -32.55 2.70
N LEU A 134 -6.55 -33.23 2.77
CA LEU A 134 -7.62 -33.03 1.79
C LEU A 134 -8.16 -31.59 1.80
N ARG A 135 -8.35 -31.01 2.99
CA ARG A 135 -8.79 -29.60 3.11
C ARG A 135 -7.77 -28.65 2.50
N SER A 136 -6.48 -28.92 2.68
CA SER A 136 -5.40 -28.15 2.06
C SER A 136 -5.44 -28.28 0.54
N ALA A 137 -5.57 -29.49 0.00
CA ALA A 137 -5.70 -29.74 -1.44
C ALA A 137 -6.95 -29.08 -2.07
N ILE A 138 -8.10 -29.11 -1.39
CA ILE A 138 -9.35 -28.47 -1.83
C ILE A 138 -9.25 -26.93 -1.76
N GLN A 139 -8.54 -26.36 -0.79
CA GLN A 139 -8.29 -24.92 -0.78
C GLN A 139 -7.38 -24.47 -1.94
N LEU A 140 -6.50 -25.36 -2.43
CA LEU A 140 -5.57 -25.08 -3.52
C LEU A 140 -6.25 -25.10 -4.91
N THR A 141 -7.37 -25.82 -5.08
CA THR A 141 -8.18 -25.78 -6.31
C THR A 141 -9.00 -24.49 -6.48
N ARG A 142 -9.20 -23.68 -5.42
CA ARG A 142 -9.86 -22.36 -5.49
C ARG A 142 -9.03 -21.27 -6.18
N TYR A 143 -7.81 -21.55 -6.65
CA TYR A 143 -7.03 -20.60 -7.45
C TYR A 143 -7.53 -20.45 -8.90
N LYS A 144 -8.45 -21.32 -9.37
CA LYS A 144 -9.01 -21.26 -10.73
C LYS A 144 -9.60 -19.88 -11.06
N ASP A 145 -10.23 -19.20 -10.09
CA ASP A 145 -10.81 -17.85 -10.26
C ASP A 145 -9.80 -16.69 -10.26
N LYS A 146 -8.52 -16.96 -9.94
CA LYS A 146 -7.43 -15.98 -9.84
C LYS A 146 -6.42 -16.07 -10.97
N PHE A 147 -6.43 -17.16 -11.74
CA PHE A 147 -5.54 -17.27 -12.90
C PHE A 147 -6.15 -16.56 -14.08
N TYR A 148 -5.56 -15.42 -14.42
CA TYR A 148 -5.74 -14.83 -15.74
C TYR A 148 -5.06 -15.75 -16.78
N GLY A 149 -5.57 -15.77 -18.01
CA GLY A 149 -4.99 -16.58 -19.09
C GLY A 149 -3.50 -16.28 -19.35
N ILE A 150 -2.83 -17.14 -20.13
CA ILE A 150 -1.47 -16.87 -20.59
C ILE A 150 -1.54 -16.04 -21.87
N TRP A 151 -1.00 -14.82 -21.82
CA TRP A 151 -0.81 -13.97 -22.99
C TRP A 151 0.66 -13.59 -23.13
N GLY A 152 1.11 -13.45 -24.37
CA GLY A 152 2.46 -13.06 -24.70
C GLY A 152 2.59 -12.69 -26.18
N SER A 153 3.71 -12.11 -26.56
CA SER A 153 4.03 -11.93 -27.97
C SER A 153 4.23 -13.27 -28.66
N VAL A 154 4.15 -13.27 -29.99
CA VAL A 154 4.35 -14.45 -30.85
C VAL A 154 5.61 -15.25 -30.46
N LYS A 155 6.69 -14.56 -30.09
CA LYS A 155 7.93 -15.22 -29.64
C LYS A 155 7.73 -15.99 -28.34
N THR A 156 7.22 -15.32 -27.30
CA THR A 156 6.99 -15.91 -25.97
C THR A 156 5.99 -17.08 -26.08
N THR A 157 4.92 -16.91 -26.85
CA THR A 157 3.91 -17.96 -27.07
C THR A 157 4.52 -19.18 -27.73
N HIS A 158 5.30 -19.02 -28.79
CA HIS A 158 5.96 -20.16 -29.45
C HIS A 158 7.01 -20.86 -28.57
N GLU A 159 7.73 -20.14 -27.71
CA GLU A 159 8.67 -20.75 -26.76
C GLU A 159 7.93 -21.65 -25.75
N VAL A 160 6.81 -21.15 -25.23
CA VAL A 160 5.95 -21.89 -24.28
C VAL A 160 5.27 -23.08 -24.96
N GLU A 161 4.74 -22.93 -26.17
CA GLU A 161 4.15 -24.04 -26.95
C GLU A 161 5.18 -25.14 -27.27
N ARG A 162 6.42 -24.76 -27.60
CA ARG A 162 7.50 -25.74 -27.82
C ARG A 162 7.83 -26.52 -26.55
N LEU A 163 7.81 -25.86 -25.39
CA LEU A 163 7.99 -26.53 -24.11
C LEU A 163 6.88 -27.56 -23.88
N PHE A 164 5.62 -27.20 -24.13
CA PHE A 164 4.50 -28.13 -23.95
C PHE A 164 4.54 -29.32 -24.91
N LYS A 165 4.91 -29.09 -26.18
CA LYS A 165 5.11 -30.19 -27.14
C LYS A 165 6.18 -31.17 -26.68
N LYS A 166 7.26 -30.69 -26.04
CA LYS A 166 8.29 -31.57 -25.46
C LYS A 166 7.76 -32.36 -24.26
N LEU A 167 7.04 -31.70 -23.35
CA LEU A 167 6.44 -32.36 -22.17
C LEU A 167 5.38 -33.41 -22.56
N GLN A 168 4.68 -33.23 -23.68
CA GLN A 168 3.77 -34.25 -24.22
C GLN A 168 4.49 -35.49 -24.76
N GLN A 169 5.76 -35.37 -25.15
CA GLN A 169 6.54 -36.44 -25.79
C GLN A 169 7.46 -37.19 -24.82
N THR A 170 7.69 -36.66 -23.62
CA THR A 170 8.61 -37.23 -22.62
C THR A 170 7.94 -37.22 -21.25
N GLU A 171 8.05 -38.33 -20.51
CA GLU A 171 7.52 -38.49 -19.15
C GLU A 171 8.40 -37.80 -18.07
N GLY A 172 9.04 -36.67 -18.43
CA GLY A 172 10.00 -35.98 -17.59
C GLY A 172 9.39 -34.84 -16.76
N HIS A 173 9.95 -34.59 -15.58
CA HIS A 173 9.57 -33.47 -14.71
C HIS A 173 10.06 -32.12 -15.24
N LEU A 174 9.35 -31.04 -14.88
CA LEU A 174 9.65 -29.67 -15.34
C LEU A 174 10.18 -28.80 -14.21
N LEU A 175 11.29 -28.10 -14.45
CA LEU A 175 11.81 -27.06 -13.58
C LEU A 175 11.57 -25.66 -14.19
N ILE A 176 10.82 -24.81 -13.51
CA ILE A 176 10.55 -23.44 -13.95
C ILE A 176 11.38 -22.44 -13.15
N ARG A 177 12.22 -21.68 -13.83
CA ARG A 177 13.06 -20.63 -13.24
C ARG A 177 12.55 -19.24 -13.59
N GLY A 178 12.87 -18.26 -12.75
CA GLY A 178 12.67 -16.84 -13.06
C GLY A 178 12.46 -16.00 -11.81
N GLU A 179 12.36 -14.70 -11.99
CA GLU A 179 12.19 -13.76 -10.88
C GLU A 179 10.80 -13.83 -10.23
N ARG A 180 10.69 -13.28 -9.02
CA ARG A 180 9.40 -13.14 -8.32
C ARG A 180 8.34 -12.46 -9.21
N GLY A 181 7.16 -13.06 -9.26
CA GLY A 181 5.99 -12.50 -9.98
C GLY A 181 6.04 -12.62 -11.51
N THR A 182 6.96 -13.40 -12.08
CA THR A 182 7.04 -13.64 -13.54
C THR A 182 5.91 -14.49 -14.12
N GLY A 183 5.14 -15.17 -13.26
CA GLY A 183 4.04 -16.06 -13.66
C GLY A 183 4.36 -17.55 -13.65
N ARG A 184 5.39 -18.00 -12.92
CA ARG A 184 5.80 -19.43 -12.83
C ARG A 184 4.62 -20.37 -12.54
N GLN A 185 3.77 -20.01 -11.58
CA GLN A 185 2.58 -20.80 -11.23
C GLN A 185 1.53 -20.82 -12.35
N MET A 186 1.38 -19.74 -13.12
CA MET A 186 0.45 -19.70 -14.26
C MET A 186 0.93 -20.62 -15.39
N VAL A 187 2.24 -20.63 -15.66
CA VAL A 187 2.85 -21.56 -16.64
C VAL A 187 2.67 -23.01 -16.20
N ALA A 188 2.88 -23.32 -14.92
CA ALA A 188 2.64 -24.67 -14.38
C ALA A 188 1.17 -25.10 -14.49
N TRP A 189 0.23 -24.20 -14.16
CA TRP A 189 -1.20 -24.47 -14.30
C TRP A 189 -1.62 -24.71 -15.75
N TYR A 190 -1.12 -23.90 -16.68
CA TYR A 190 -1.44 -24.08 -18.09
C TYR A 190 -0.80 -25.35 -18.67
N ALA A 191 0.42 -25.70 -18.25
CA ALA A 191 1.03 -26.98 -18.60
C ALA A 191 0.16 -28.15 -18.14
N HIS A 192 -0.34 -28.09 -16.90
CA HIS A 192 -1.27 -29.08 -16.36
C HIS A 192 -2.56 -29.19 -17.19
N GLN A 193 -3.20 -28.06 -17.51
CA GLN A 193 -4.42 -28.07 -18.33
C GLN A 193 -4.23 -28.71 -19.71
N GLN A 194 -3.08 -28.48 -20.36
CA GLN A 194 -2.78 -29.04 -21.68
C GLN A 194 -2.44 -30.54 -21.65
N LEU A 195 -1.91 -31.04 -20.53
CA LEU A 195 -1.48 -32.43 -20.37
C LEU A 195 -2.60 -33.32 -19.82
N PHE A 196 -3.33 -32.85 -18.80
CA PHE A 196 -4.27 -33.66 -18.03
C PHE A 196 -5.72 -33.13 -18.05
N GLY A 197 -5.96 -31.98 -18.67
CA GLY A 197 -7.28 -31.34 -18.71
C GLY A 197 -7.63 -30.58 -17.42
N GLU A 198 -8.88 -30.11 -17.30
CA GLU A 198 -9.31 -29.28 -16.17
C GLU A 198 -9.79 -30.07 -14.94
N THR A 199 -10.05 -31.37 -15.09
CA THR A 199 -10.63 -32.23 -14.05
C THR A 199 -9.59 -32.98 -13.23
N ALA A 200 -8.35 -33.07 -13.73
CA ALA A 200 -7.25 -33.73 -13.05
C ALA A 200 -6.79 -32.91 -11.82
N PRO A 201 -6.19 -33.57 -10.79
CA PRO A 201 -5.74 -32.87 -9.60
C PRO A 201 -4.52 -31.98 -9.90
N PHE A 202 -4.60 -30.72 -9.48
CA PHE A 202 -3.46 -29.80 -9.47
C PHE A 202 -3.18 -29.34 -8.04
N VAL A 203 -2.07 -29.80 -7.48
CA VAL A 203 -1.73 -29.56 -6.08
C VAL A 203 -0.50 -28.67 -6.00
N VAL A 204 -0.61 -27.55 -5.26
CA VAL A 204 0.47 -26.57 -5.10
C VAL A 204 1.06 -26.68 -3.70
N LEU A 205 2.35 -27.00 -3.61
CA LEU A 205 3.11 -27.10 -2.38
C LEU A 205 4.08 -25.93 -2.26
N ASN A 206 4.35 -25.48 -1.04
CA ASN A 206 5.34 -24.44 -0.76
C ASN A 206 6.60 -25.05 -0.12
N GLY A 207 7.75 -24.89 -0.77
CA GLY A 207 9.06 -25.40 -0.33
C GLY A 207 9.43 -24.98 1.09
N GLN A 208 9.15 -23.74 1.49
CA GLN A 208 9.48 -23.22 2.83
C GLN A 208 8.70 -23.92 3.95
N ARG A 209 7.51 -24.45 3.65
CA ARG A 209 6.65 -25.16 4.61
C ARG A 209 6.62 -26.66 4.36
N PHE A 210 7.44 -27.14 3.43
CA PHE A 210 7.36 -28.49 2.91
C PHE A 210 7.62 -29.52 4.01
N GLU A 211 8.62 -29.31 4.84
CA GLU A 211 8.96 -30.22 5.95
C GLU A 211 7.83 -30.35 6.98
N GLN A 212 7.28 -29.21 7.42
CA GLN A 212 6.21 -29.16 8.43
C GLN A 212 4.91 -29.82 7.93
N GLN A 213 4.60 -29.65 6.64
CA GLN A 213 3.32 -30.05 6.07
C GLN A 213 3.35 -31.43 5.40
N TRP A 214 4.50 -31.85 4.85
CA TRP A 214 4.58 -32.99 3.92
C TRP A 214 5.79 -33.91 4.16
N GLY A 215 6.74 -33.52 5.02
CA GLY A 215 7.97 -34.30 5.26
C GLY A 215 7.74 -35.72 5.80
N TYR A 216 6.57 -36.00 6.38
CA TYR A 216 6.21 -37.33 6.87
C TYR A 216 5.76 -38.30 5.76
N LEU A 217 5.26 -37.80 4.62
CA LEU A 217 4.85 -38.63 3.47
C LEU A 217 6.02 -39.18 2.66
N LEU A 218 7.23 -38.68 2.92
CA LEU A 218 8.48 -39.12 2.31
C LEU A 218 9.29 -40.07 3.22
N LYS A 219 8.73 -40.54 4.35
CA LYS A 219 9.42 -41.45 5.28
C LYS A 219 9.25 -42.92 4.89
N GLU A 220 10.34 -43.69 4.97
CA GLU A 220 10.41 -45.13 4.61
C GLU A 220 9.40 -46.03 5.33
N GLU A 221 8.90 -47.02 4.59
CA GLU A 221 7.98 -48.10 5.00
C GLU A 221 8.53 -49.04 6.10
N LYS A 222 9.83 -49.01 6.42
CA LYS A 222 10.47 -50.03 7.28
C LYS A 222 9.99 -50.09 8.73
N LYS A 223 9.20 -49.12 9.21
CA LYS A 223 8.52 -49.18 10.51
C LYS A 223 7.00 -49.33 10.43
N ALA A 224 6.43 -49.31 9.22
CA ALA A 224 4.99 -49.37 9.03
C ALA A 224 4.46 -50.79 8.81
N ALA A 225 5.34 -51.78 8.63
CA ALA A 225 4.98 -53.18 8.38
C ALA A 225 4.21 -53.87 9.54
N GLU A 226 4.19 -53.30 10.75
CA GLU A 226 3.40 -53.82 11.88
C GLU A 226 2.01 -53.16 12.03
N SER A 227 1.71 -52.14 11.22
CA SER A 227 0.41 -51.47 11.20
C SER A 227 -0.18 -51.54 9.81
N SER A 228 -1.38 -52.12 9.67
CA SER A 228 -2.18 -52.22 8.43
C SER A 228 -2.57 -50.86 7.78
N TYR A 229 -1.89 -49.77 8.11
CA TYR A 229 -2.30 -48.39 7.86
C TYR A 229 -1.26 -47.54 7.12
N ALA A 230 -0.20 -48.14 6.56
CA ALA A 230 0.65 -47.49 5.56
C ALA A 230 0.11 -47.72 4.16
N ALA A 231 -0.52 -46.70 3.55
CA ALA A 231 -0.87 -46.75 2.14
C ALA A 231 -1.12 -45.36 1.53
N PHE A 232 -0.45 -44.30 2.01
CA PHE A 232 -0.54 -43.01 1.34
C PHE A 232 0.84 -42.41 1.15
N THR A 233 1.27 -42.40 -0.10
CA THR A 233 2.54 -41.88 -0.58
C THR A 233 2.39 -40.42 -1.02
N PHE A 234 3.52 -39.74 -1.14
CA PHE A 234 3.59 -38.37 -1.65
C PHE A 234 2.95 -38.22 -3.04
N GLU A 235 2.97 -39.26 -3.86
CA GLU A 235 2.45 -39.24 -5.23
C GLU A 235 0.92 -39.39 -5.29
N ASP A 236 0.32 -40.12 -4.34
CA ASP A 236 -1.13 -40.38 -4.28
C ASP A 236 -1.98 -39.10 -4.17
N ILE A 237 -1.38 -38.01 -3.68
CA ILE A 237 -2.03 -36.70 -3.55
C ILE A 237 -2.42 -36.10 -4.92
N ALA A 238 -1.59 -36.35 -5.94
CA ALA A 238 -1.75 -35.76 -7.26
C ALA A 238 -1.80 -36.82 -8.36
N ALA A 239 -2.15 -38.06 -8.01
CA ALA A 239 -2.25 -39.19 -8.93
C ALA A 239 -3.12 -38.84 -10.15
N GLY A 240 -2.58 -39.06 -11.35
CA GLY A 240 -3.22 -38.71 -12.62
C GLY A 240 -3.24 -37.21 -12.95
N GLY A 241 -2.50 -36.38 -12.20
CA GLY A 241 -2.44 -34.93 -12.39
C GLY A 241 -1.04 -34.35 -12.20
N THR A 242 -0.96 -33.19 -11.53
CA THR A 242 0.30 -32.43 -11.41
C THR A 242 0.52 -31.89 -10.01
N LEU A 243 1.76 -32.06 -9.53
CA LEU A 243 2.24 -31.52 -8.28
C LEU A 243 3.21 -30.35 -8.54
N PHE A 244 2.82 -29.14 -8.17
CA PHE A 244 3.64 -27.94 -8.33
C PHE A 244 4.31 -27.55 -7.02
N ILE A 245 5.65 -27.60 -6.95
CA ILE A 245 6.43 -27.24 -5.78
C ILE A 245 7.03 -25.84 -5.96
N GLN A 246 6.53 -24.87 -5.20
CA GLN A 246 7.04 -23.51 -5.16
C GLN A 246 8.36 -23.44 -4.41
N GLU A 247 9.38 -22.78 -4.99
CA GLU A 247 10.68 -22.55 -4.32
C GLU A 247 11.28 -23.88 -3.83
N ILE A 248 11.42 -24.84 -4.75
CA ILE A 248 11.92 -26.20 -4.46
C ILE A 248 13.34 -26.18 -3.89
N ASP A 249 14.10 -25.13 -4.17
CA ASP A 249 15.42 -24.84 -3.60
C ASP A 249 15.40 -24.54 -2.08
N GLN A 250 14.24 -24.19 -1.52
CA GLN A 250 14.07 -23.89 -0.09
C GLN A 250 13.78 -25.14 0.77
N ILE A 251 13.68 -26.32 0.16
CA ILE A 251 13.52 -27.59 0.86
C ILE A 251 14.85 -27.98 1.54
N THR A 252 14.79 -28.55 2.74
CA THR A 252 16.00 -29.00 3.46
C THR A 252 16.77 -30.07 2.65
N PRO A 253 18.12 -30.10 2.72
CA PRO A 253 18.92 -31.05 1.95
C PRO A 253 18.51 -32.52 2.14
N GLU A 254 18.17 -32.92 3.37
CA GLU A 254 17.70 -34.28 3.67
C GLU A 254 16.43 -34.64 2.87
N LEU A 255 15.49 -33.70 2.76
CA LEU A 255 14.26 -33.90 2.01
C LEU A 255 14.47 -33.82 0.50
N GLN A 256 15.45 -33.04 0.02
CA GLN A 256 15.81 -33.04 -1.41
C GLN A 256 16.32 -34.41 -1.86
N ILE A 257 17.17 -35.07 -1.06
CA ILE A 257 17.65 -36.43 -1.34
C ILE A 257 16.48 -37.42 -1.39
N ARG A 258 15.58 -37.36 -0.40
CA ARG A 258 14.40 -38.24 -0.38
C ARG A 258 13.48 -38.00 -1.55
N LEU A 259 13.24 -36.74 -1.90
CA LEU A 259 12.45 -36.39 -3.06
C LEU A 259 13.10 -36.92 -4.34
N ALA A 260 14.42 -36.80 -4.48
CA ALA A 260 15.15 -37.37 -5.62
C ALA A 260 15.05 -38.90 -5.69
N GLN A 261 15.06 -39.59 -4.54
CA GLN A 261 14.85 -41.04 -4.48
C GLN A 261 13.45 -41.44 -4.95
N VAL A 262 12.42 -40.70 -4.51
CA VAL A 262 11.04 -40.93 -4.94
C VAL A 262 10.92 -40.65 -6.44
N LEU A 263 11.36 -39.48 -6.91
CA LEU A 263 11.33 -39.07 -8.34
C LEU A 263 12.30 -39.82 -9.25
N GLY A 264 13.16 -40.70 -8.70
CA GLY A 264 14.10 -41.52 -9.46
C GLY A 264 13.56 -42.92 -9.76
N THR A 265 12.40 -43.30 -9.21
CA THR A 265 11.79 -44.62 -9.43
C THR A 265 10.92 -44.64 -10.69
N ALA A 266 10.96 -45.72 -11.49
CA ALA A 266 10.39 -45.74 -12.86
C ALA A 266 8.85 -45.67 -12.97
N HIS A 267 8.11 -45.44 -11.88
CA HIS A 267 6.65 -45.42 -11.86
C HIS A 267 6.13 -44.22 -11.05
N HIS A 268 6.11 -43.02 -11.66
CA HIS A 268 5.43 -41.87 -11.05
C HIS A 268 3.96 -41.84 -11.45
N SER A 269 3.09 -41.74 -10.45
CA SER A 269 1.65 -41.57 -10.69
C SER A 269 1.26 -40.11 -11.04
N CYS A 270 2.19 -39.15 -10.99
CA CYS A 270 1.93 -37.73 -11.26
C CYS A 270 3.12 -36.97 -11.87
N LEU A 271 2.84 -35.86 -12.56
CA LEU A 271 3.87 -34.93 -13.06
C LEU A 271 4.30 -33.96 -11.95
N VAL A 272 5.59 -33.92 -11.63
CA VAL A 272 6.14 -32.90 -10.72
C VAL A 272 6.68 -31.70 -11.50
N ILE A 273 6.25 -30.50 -11.09
CA ILE A 273 6.75 -29.22 -11.60
C ILE A 273 7.41 -28.46 -10.43
N GLY A 274 8.73 -28.32 -10.46
CA GLY A 274 9.47 -27.50 -9.50
C GLY A 274 9.56 -26.05 -9.97
N SER A 275 9.65 -25.10 -9.04
CA SER A 275 10.03 -23.73 -9.39
C SER A 275 11.13 -23.17 -8.51
N ILE A 276 12.02 -22.38 -9.11
CA ILE A 276 13.11 -21.68 -8.44
C ILE A 276 12.91 -20.19 -8.62
N GLN A 277 13.06 -19.44 -7.52
CA GLN A 277 13.09 -17.99 -7.56
C GLN A 277 14.52 -17.50 -7.75
N GLU A 278 14.81 -16.97 -8.94
CA GLU A 278 16.09 -16.31 -9.20
C GLU A 278 16.02 -14.89 -8.61
N ASP A 279 16.78 -14.62 -7.55
CA ASP A 279 16.93 -13.28 -6.98
C ASP A 279 18.31 -12.71 -7.34
N THR A 280 18.32 -11.57 -8.03
CA THR A 280 19.53 -10.85 -8.46
C THR A 280 20.50 -10.46 -7.33
N LYS A 281 20.10 -10.60 -6.06
CA LYS A 281 20.86 -10.14 -4.88
C LYS A 281 21.43 -11.24 -3.99
N HIS A 282 21.06 -12.51 -4.16
CA HIS A 282 21.51 -13.60 -3.28
C HIS A 282 22.21 -14.70 -4.09
N LYS A 283 23.06 -15.50 -3.43
CA LYS A 283 23.77 -16.65 -4.03
C LYS A 283 22.80 -17.46 -4.89
N ASP A 284 23.28 -17.92 -6.05
CA ASP A 284 22.52 -18.78 -6.95
C ASP A 284 21.81 -19.87 -6.15
N PRO A 285 20.48 -19.93 -6.16
CA PRO A 285 19.75 -21.02 -5.52
C PRO A 285 20.15 -22.33 -6.20
N GLN A 286 20.81 -23.21 -5.44
CA GLN A 286 21.30 -24.49 -5.95
C GLN A 286 20.44 -25.62 -5.39
N LEU A 287 19.79 -26.35 -6.30
CA LEU A 287 19.30 -27.69 -6.00
C LEU A 287 20.49 -28.64 -5.85
N MET A 288 20.33 -29.64 -4.99
CA MET A 288 21.27 -30.76 -4.96
C MET A 288 21.35 -31.45 -6.32
N PRO A 289 22.55 -31.90 -6.76
CA PRO A 289 22.74 -32.54 -8.07
C PRO A 289 21.79 -33.72 -8.31
N GLU A 290 21.50 -34.50 -7.26
CA GLU A 290 20.63 -35.67 -7.31
C GLU A 290 19.19 -35.29 -7.67
N LEU A 291 18.66 -34.24 -7.05
CA LEU A 291 17.31 -33.75 -7.35
C LEU A 291 17.27 -32.99 -8.67
N ALA A 292 18.33 -32.25 -9.01
CA ALA A 292 18.43 -31.55 -10.29
C ALA A 292 18.40 -32.52 -11.48
N ALA A 293 18.98 -33.72 -11.33
CA ALA A 293 18.97 -34.74 -12.37
C ALA A 293 17.57 -35.31 -12.67
N CYS A 294 16.62 -35.24 -11.72
CA CYS A 294 15.24 -35.67 -11.93
C CYS A 294 14.43 -34.75 -12.85
N PHE A 295 14.90 -33.51 -13.11
CA PHE A 295 14.22 -32.55 -13.97
C PHE A 295 14.84 -32.50 -15.36
N GLU A 296 14.32 -33.30 -16.29
CA GLU A 296 14.80 -33.36 -17.68
C GLU A 296 14.60 -32.03 -18.43
N HIS A 297 13.53 -31.31 -18.09
CA HIS A 297 13.16 -30.06 -18.76
C HIS A 297 13.33 -28.88 -17.83
N SER A 298 14.03 -27.84 -18.29
CA SER A 298 14.18 -26.58 -17.55
C SER A 298 13.74 -25.41 -18.43
N TYR A 299 12.87 -24.55 -17.91
CA TYR A 299 12.36 -23.36 -18.58
C TYR A 299 12.57 -22.12 -17.72
N SER A 300 13.33 -21.15 -18.21
CA SER A 300 13.53 -19.87 -17.54
C SER A 300 12.62 -18.80 -18.13
N ILE A 301 11.82 -18.17 -17.27
CA ILE A 301 10.91 -17.08 -17.65
C ILE A 301 11.65 -15.76 -17.49
N ALA A 302 11.90 -15.10 -18.63
CA ALA A 302 12.49 -13.77 -18.63
C ALA A 302 11.63 -12.76 -17.85
N PRO A 303 12.25 -11.85 -17.08
CA PRO A 303 11.53 -10.81 -16.35
C PRO A 303 10.82 -9.86 -17.31
N LEU A 304 9.71 -9.26 -16.87
CA LEU A 304 8.80 -8.48 -17.72
C LEU A 304 9.49 -7.29 -18.41
N ARG A 305 10.55 -6.75 -17.78
CA ARG A 305 11.38 -5.65 -18.32
C ARG A 305 12.19 -6.03 -19.56
N GLU A 306 12.49 -7.30 -19.76
CA GLU A 306 13.23 -7.83 -20.92
C GLU A 306 12.27 -8.21 -22.06
N ARG A 307 11.01 -8.53 -21.72
CA ARG A 307 9.93 -8.84 -22.68
C ARG A 307 8.88 -7.73 -22.78
N LYS A 308 9.33 -6.48 -22.97
CA LYS A 308 8.43 -5.30 -23.03
C LYS A 308 7.30 -5.40 -24.06
N ARG A 309 7.51 -6.16 -25.15
CA ARG A 309 6.48 -6.39 -26.20
C ARG A 309 5.27 -7.15 -25.68
N ASP A 310 5.42 -7.91 -24.60
CA ASP A 310 4.33 -8.68 -24.00
C ASP A 310 3.42 -7.81 -23.13
N ILE A 311 3.93 -6.67 -22.61
CA ILE A 311 3.20 -5.82 -21.65
C ILE A 311 1.83 -5.36 -22.18
N PRO A 312 1.69 -4.80 -23.40
CA PRO A 312 0.38 -4.35 -23.89
C PRO A 312 -0.59 -5.52 -24.11
N ILE A 313 -0.08 -6.67 -24.57
CA ILE A 313 -0.88 -7.88 -24.85
C ILE A 313 -1.43 -8.46 -23.54
N ILE A 314 -0.56 -8.60 -22.53
CA ILE A 314 -0.96 -9.06 -21.19
C ILE A 314 -1.95 -8.08 -20.57
N ALA A 315 -1.69 -6.77 -20.65
CA ALA A 315 -2.58 -5.75 -20.09
C ALA A 315 -3.98 -5.80 -20.72
N GLN A 316 -4.06 -5.96 -22.04
CA GLN A 316 -5.32 -6.08 -22.77
C GLN A 316 -6.07 -7.36 -22.38
N GLY A 317 -5.39 -8.51 -22.33
CA GLY A 317 -5.99 -9.79 -21.94
C GLY A 317 -6.55 -9.79 -20.52
N ILE A 318 -5.86 -9.14 -19.57
CA ILE A 318 -6.36 -8.95 -18.20
C ILE A 318 -7.66 -8.13 -18.20
N VAL A 319 -7.68 -7.02 -18.96
CA VAL A 319 -8.86 -6.13 -19.04
C VAL A 319 -10.05 -6.83 -19.69
N GLU A 320 -9.83 -7.63 -20.72
CA GLU A 320 -10.87 -8.45 -21.37
C GLU A 320 -11.44 -9.49 -20.42
N SER A 321 -10.58 -10.20 -19.70
CA SER A 321 -11.00 -11.18 -18.70
C SER A 321 -11.82 -10.55 -17.56
N LEU A 322 -11.40 -9.37 -17.08
CA LEU A 322 -12.15 -8.61 -16.07
C LEU A 322 -13.49 -8.11 -16.60
N ALA A 323 -13.53 -7.60 -17.83
CA ALA A 323 -14.74 -7.14 -18.49
C ALA A 323 -15.78 -8.27 -18.62
N GLN A 324 -15.33 -9.46 -19.02
CA GLN A 324 -16.17 -10.66 -19.09
C GLN A 324 -16.70 -11.07 -17.71
N LYS A 325 -15.83 -11.12 -16.70
CA LYS A 325 -16.19 -11.49 -15.32
C LYS A 325 -17.20 -10.52 -14.68
N HIS A 326 -17.11 -9.23 -15.01
CA HIS A 326 -17.94 -8.17 -14.45
C HIS A 326 -19.09 -7.72 -15.37
N GLN A 327 -19.31 -8.40 -16.50
CA GLN A 327 -20.36 -8.08 -17.48
C GLN A 327 -20.34 -6.60 -17.91
N ARG A 328 -19.15 -6.09 -18.21
CA ARG A 328 -18.91 -4.70 -18.65
C ARG A 328 -18.26 -4.69 -20.04
N ASN A 329 -18.45 -3.60 -20.78
CA ASN A 329 -17.69 -3.36 -22.01
C ASN A 329 -16.18 -3.37 -21.73
N VAL A 330 -15.38 -3.88 -22.67
CA VAL A 330 -13.92 -3.90 -22.56
C VAL A 330 -13.40 -2.46 -22.71
N PRO A 331 -12.85 -1.83 -21.66
CA PRO A 331 -12.32 -0.48 -21.78
C PRO A 331 -11.02 -0.45 -22.60
N VAL A 332 -10.88 0.58 -23.43
CA VAL A 332 -9.70 0.76 -24.28
C VAL A 332 -8.58 1.46 -23.52
N LEU A 333 -7.38 0.90 -23.59
CA LEU A 333 -6.15 1.53 -23.10
C LEU A 333 -5.71 2.66 -24.03
N THR A 334 -5.51 3.88 -23.51
CA THR A 334 -4.98 4.96 -24.36
C THR A 334 -3.51 4.72 -24.75
N SER A 335 -3.05 5.37 -25.82
CA SER A 335 -1.65 5.32 -26.27
C SER A 335 -0.67 5.72 -25.16
N GLU A 336 -1.03 6.73 -24.38
CA GLU A 336 -0.18 7.25 -23.31
C GLU A 336 -0.17 6.31 -22.11
N ALA A 337 -1.32 5.73 -21.76
CA ALA A 337 -1.44 4.68 -20.75
C ALA A 337 -0.52 3.49 -21.09
N THR A 338 -0.55 3.05 -22.35
CA THR A 338 0.32 1.99 -22.87
C THR A 338 1.80 2.36 -22.79
N GLN A 339 2.18 3.58 -23.22
CA GLN A 339 3.56 4.07 -23.09
C GLN A 339 4.02 4.14 -21.64
N LEU A 340 3.13 4.52 -20.71
CA LEU A 340 3.43 4.58 -19.29
C LEU A 340 3.72 3.17 -18.74
N LEU A 341 2.92 2.16 -19.09
CA LEU A 341 3.19 0.75 -18.76
C LEU A 341 4.54 0.28 -19.31
N LEU A 342 4.84 0.56 -20.59
CA LEU A 342 6.12 0.20 -21.23
C LEU A 342 7.35 0.89 -20.60
N SER A 343 7.16 2.09 -20.03
CA SER A 343 8.23 2.86 -19.39
C SER A 343 8.61 2.31 -18.01
N HIS A 344 7.72 1.55 -17.36
CA HIS A 344 7.96 0.99 -16.03
C HIS A 344 8.83 -0.27 -16.09
N ASN A 345 9.62 -0.51 -15.04
CA ASN A 345 10.62 -1.58 -15.02
C ASN A 345 10.16 -2.85 -14.28
N TYR A 346 9.03 -2.81 -13.57
CA TYR A 346 8.41 -3.96 -12.88
C TYR A 346 9.33 -4.80 -11.97
N ARG A 347 10.37 -4.17 -11.39
CA ARG A 347 11.38 -4.87 -10.56
C ARG A 347 10.80 -5.54 -9.31
N GLN A 348 9.65 -5.09 -8.82
CA GLN A 348 9.10 -5.57 -7.54
C GLN A 348 8.14 -6.74 -7.69
N GLY A 349 7.46 -6.86 -8.84
CA GLY A 349 6.45 -7.92 -9.01
C GLY A 349 6.17 -8.37 -10.42
N ASN A 350 6.95 -7.97 -11.44
CA ASN A 350 6.82 -8.44 -12.82
C ASN A 350 5.34 -8.45 -13.31
N VAL A 351 4.81 -9.61 -13.70
CA VAL A 351 3.44 -9.79 -14.19
C VAL A 351 2.42 -9.63 -13.06
N THR A 352 2.74 -10.06 -11.84
CA THR A 352 1.88 -9.86 -10.66
C THR A 352 1.63 -8.38 -10.39
N GLU A 353 2.66 -7.54 -10.52
CA GLU A 353 2.52 -6.08 -10.40
C GLU A 353 1.64 -5.52 -11.53
N LEU A 354 1.83 -5.98 -12.77
CA LEU A 354 1.00 -5.56 -13.90
C LEU A 354 -0.48 -5.91 -13.68
N ILE A 355 -0.79 -7.12 -13.23
CA ILE A 355 -2.16 -7.55 -12.89
C ILE A 355 -2.79 -6.61 -11.87
N GLN A 356 -2.10 -6.32 -10.76
CA GLN A 356 -2.61 -5.42 -9.72
C GLN A 356 -2.81 -3.97 -10.19
N VAL A 357 -1.99 -3.52 -11.14
CA VAL A 357 -2.14 -2.20 -11.77
C VAL A 357 -3.38 -2.20 -12.66
N MET A 358 -3.58 -3.25 -13.47
CA MET A 358 -4.67 -3.36 -14.43
C MET A 358 -6.03 -3.61 -13.78
N GLU A 359 -6.12 -4.52 -12.80
CA GLU A 359 -7.34 -4.74 -12.00
C GLU A 359 -7.86 -3.43 -11.42
N ARG A 360 -6.96 -2.69 -10.78
CA ARG A 360 -7.29 -1.39 -10.19
C ARG A 360 -7.68 -0.37 -11.25
N ALA A 361 -6.93 -0.28 -12.35
CA ALA A 361 -7.24 0.65 -13.42
C ALA A 361 -8.64 0.38 -14.00
N PHE A 362 -9.04 -0.89 -14.13
CA PHE A 362 -10.37 -1.30 -14.55
C PHE A 362 -11.47 -0.83 -13.59
N PHE A 363 -11.27 -0.98 -12.27
CA PHE A 363 -12.22 -0.49 -11.27
C PHE A 363 -12.27 1.04 -11.13
N LEU A 364 -11.16 1.73 -11.43
CA LEU A 364 -11.09 3.20 -11.37
C LEU A 364 -11.53 3.90 -12.68
N ALA A 365 -11.53 3.19 -13.81
CA ALA A 365 -11.88 3.77 -15.10
C ALA A 365 -13.39 4.01 -15.23
N ASP A 366 -13.75 5.18 -15.74
CA ASP A 366 -15.09 5.45 -16.26
C ASP A 366 -15.32 4.57 -17.50
N GLN A 367 -16.54 4.02 -17.67
CA GLN A 367 -16.88 2.76 -18.35
C GLN A 367 -16.02 2.27 -19.54
N ASP A 368 -15.56 3.15 -20.44
CA ASP A 368 -15.04 2.74 -21.76
C ASP A 368 -13.53 3.00 -21.97
N VAL A 369 -12.83 3.74 -21.11
CA VAL A 369 -11.43 4.15 -21.37
C VAL A 369 -10.55 4.11 -20.11
N ILE A 370 -9.39 3.44 -20.21
CA ILE A 370 -8.32 3.48 -19.21
C ILE A 370 -7.23 4.44 -19.70
N GLY A 371 -7.15 5.62 -19.08
CA GLY A 371 -6.14 6.64 -19.36
C GLY A 371 -4.98 6.64 -18.37
N LEU A 372 -4.07 7.61 -18.54
CA LEU A 372 -2.92 7.83 -17.64
C LEU A 372 -3.31 8.04 -16.18
N GLU A 373 -4.50 8.58 -15.93
CA GLU A 373 -4.97 8.93 -14.58
C GLU A 373 -5.41 7.73 -13.76
N GLN A 374 -5.58 6.55 -14.39
CA GLN A 374 -6.02 5.32 -13.75
C GLN A 374 -4.87 4.33 -13.52
N ILE A 375 -3.70 4.58 -14.13
CA ILE A 375 -2.53 3.72 -14.03
C ILE A 375 -1.60 4.22 -12.92
N PHE A 376 -1.45 3.38 -11.90
CA PHE A 376 -0.67 3.72 -10.72
C PHE A 376 0.30 2.60 -10.31
N PHE A 377 1.61 2.86 -10.35
CA PHE A 377 2.64 1.90 -9.91
C PHE A 377 3.06 2.14 -8.47
N GLY A 378 3.15 1.05 -7.69
CA GLY A 378 3.78 0.93 -6.37
C GLY A 378 3.27 1.85 -5.24
N PRO A 379 3.18 1.38 -3.98
CA PRO A 379 2.98 2.28 -2.84
C PRO A 379 4.14 3.28 -2.76
N THR A 380 3.85 4.58 -2.93
CA THR A 380 4.90 5.62 -3.07
C THR A 380 5.30 6.23 -1.72
N ALA A 381 4.56 5.95 -0.65
CA ALA A 381 4.78 6.55 0.66
C ALA A 381 5.76 5.70 1.49
N GLU A 382 7.05 6.00 1.40
CA GLU A 382 7.99 5.65 2.46
C GLU A 382 7.54 6.32 3.78
N LYS A 383 7.38 5.53 4.84
CA LYS A 383 7.15 6.03 6.22
C LYS A 383 8.42 6.68 6.74
N ILE A 384 8.67 7.94 6.36
CA ILE A 384 9.83 8.69 6.84
C ILE A 384 9.36 9.91 7.63
N GLY A 385 10.04 10.20 8.74
CA GLY A 385 9.97 11.44 9.51
C GLY A 385 8.84 11.52 10.54
N SER A 386 9.06 12.34 11.56
CA SER A 386 8.02 12.77 12.49
C SER A 386 6.95 13.56 11.73
N LYS A 387 5.71 13.11 11.86
CA LYS A 387 4.52 13.76 11.30
C LYS A 387 3.50 13.86 12.42
N ILE A 388 2.81 15.00 12.50
CA ILE A 388 1.70 15.17 13.44
C ILE A 388 0.41 15.03 12.64
N ASN A 389 -0.34 13.96 12.85
CA ASN A 389 -1.62 13.76 12.19
C ASN A 389 -2.71 14.55 12.92
N LEU A 390 -3.19 15.63 12.29
CA LEU A 390 -4.24 16.49 12.83
C LEU A 390 -5.56 15.73 13.06
N LEU A 391 -5.84 14.66 12.31
CA LEU A 391 -7.06 13.88 12.50
C LEU A 391 -7.10 13.07 13.80
N GLN A 392 -6.00 12.98 14.53
CA GLN A 392 -5.99 12.40 15.88
C GLN A 392 -6.72 13.31 16.90
N TRP A 393 -6.86 14.60 16.59
CA TRP A 393 -7.48 15.57 17.48
C TRP A 393 -8.96 15.74 17.10
N GLY A 394 -9.86 15.57 18.07
CA GLY A 394 -11.32 15.54 17.82
C GLY A 394 -11.86 16.79 17.12
N PHE A 395 -11.36 17.97 17.47
CA PHE A 395 -11.72 19.24 16.83
C PHE A 395 -11.43 19.22 15.32
N PHE A 396 -10.18 18.89 14.94
CA PHE A 396 -9.77 18.85 13.53
C PHE A 396 -10.43 17.69 12.77
N LYS A 397 -10.63 16.52 13.41
CA LYS A 397 -11.39 15.41 12.83
C LYS A 397 -12.81 15.84 12.49
N SER A 398 -13.49 16.54 13.40
CA SER A 398 -14.83 17.08 13.16
C SER A 398 -14.83 18.13 12.04
N LEU A 399 -13.88 19.07 12.07
CA LEU A 399 -13.74 20.14 11.09
C LEU A 399 -13.58 19.61 9.65
N PHE A 400 -12.61 18.71 9.43
CA PHE A 400 -12.31 18.18 8.09
C PHE A 400 -13.29 17.11 7.60
N LYS A 401 -14.04 16.47 8.51
CA LYS A 401 -15.11 15.51 8.17
C LYS A 401 -16.47 16.20 7.98
N SER A 402 -16.64 17.43 8.46
CA SER A 402 -17.90 18.18 8.37
C SER A 402 -18.20 18.63 6.94
N ARG A 403 -19.05 17.85 6.26
CA ARG A 403 -19.50 18.11 4.88
C ARG A 403 -20.26 19.44 4.77
N LYS A 404 -21.15 19.71 5.73
CA LYS A 404 -21.98 20.92 5.74
C LYS A 404 -21.13 22.17 5.85
N LEU A 405 -20.15 22.20 6.75
CA LEU A 405 -19.31 23.38 6.96
C LEU A 405 -18.49 23.73 5.71
N LEU A 406 -17.75 22.75 5.15
CA LEU A 406 -16.93 22.98 3.96
C LEU A 406 -17.78 23.41 2.76
N HIS A 407 -18.95 22.80 2.58
CA HIS A 407 -19.87 23.15 1.50
C HIS A 407 -20.46 24.56 1.67
N SER A 408 -20.83 24.95 2.90
CA SER A 408 -21.34 26.30 3.19
C SER A 408 -20.28 27.37 2.94
N LEU A 409 -19.04 27.15 3.37
CA LEU A 409 -17.93 28.10 3.14
C LEU A 409 -17.64 28.30 1.64
N GLN A 410 -17.73 27.23 0.84
CA GLN A 410 -17.59 27.33 -0.62
C GLN A 410 -18.69 28.16 -1.27
N TRP A 411 -19.95 27.99 -0.84
CA TRP A 411 -21.06 28.79 -1.34
C TRP A 411 -20.98 30.24 -0.92
N ILE A 412 -20.63 30.52 0.34
CA ILE A 412 -20.41 31.89 0.82
C ILE A 412 -19.34 32.57 -0.04
N SER A 413 -18.21 31.90 -0.27
CA SER A 413 -17.14 32.41 -1.14
C SER A 413 -17.64 32.68 -2.57
N ALA A 414 -18.42 31.76 -3.16
CA ALA A 414 -18.99 31.92 -4.51
C ALA A 414 -19.99 33.09 -4.59
N VAL A 415 -20.85 33.27 -3.59
CA VAL A 415 -21.82 34.38 -3.55
C VAL A 415 -21.10 35.72 -3.38
N LEU A 416 -20.14 35.82 -2.44
CA LEU A 416 -19.33 37.02 -2.26
C LEU A 416 -18.55 37.38 -3.53
N PHE A 417 -18.04 36.38 -4.25
CA PHE A 417 -17.37 36.58 -5.53
C PHE A 417 -18.30 37.12 -6.62
N LEU A 418 -19.53 36.61 -6.72
CA LEU A 418 -20.53 37.13 -7.68
C LEU A 418 -20.94 38.57 -7.32
N LEU A 419 -21.16 38.87 -6.04
CA LEU A 419 -21.44 40.22 -5.56
C LEU A 419 -20.28 41.18 -5.85
N LEU A 420 -19.04 40.72 -5.71
CA LEU A 420 -17.85 41.49 -6.07
C LEU A 420 -17.87 41.83 -7.57
N ILE A 421 -18.09 40.85 -8.46
CA ILE A 421 -18.16 41.09 -9.91
C ILE A 421 -19.26 42.10 -10.24
N VAL A 422 -20.47 41.92 -9.68
CA VAL A 422 -21.59 42.85 -9.90
C VAL A 422 -21.23 44.26 -9.42
N GLY A 423 -20.61 44.37 -8.25
CA GLY A 423 -20.13 45.64 -7.71
C GLY A 423 -19.11 46.32 -8.63
N LEU A 424 -18.11 45.58 -9.13
CA LEU A 424 -17.07 46.12 -10.00
C LEU A 424 -17.60 46.56 -11.38
N VAL A 425 -18.61 45.88 -11.94
CA VAL A 425 -19.17 46.18 -13.27
C VAL A 425 -20.22 47.28 -13.20
N PHE A 426 -21.19 47.16 -12.30
CA PHE A 426 -22.39 48.01 -12.29
C PHE A 426 -22.31 49.15 -11.27
N LEU A 427 -21.49 49.02 -10.23
CA LEU A 427 -21.42 49.96 -9.11
C LEU A 427 -19.98 50.43 -8.79
N PRO A 428 -19.17 50.84 -9.79
CA PRO A 428 -17.77 51.19 -9.55
C PRO A 428 -17.62 52.44 -8.67
N GLN A 429 -18.60 53.36 -8.68
CA GLN A 429 -18.53 54.62 -7.93
C GLN A 429 -18.85 54.46 -6.43
N LEU A 430 -19.35 53.31 -5.98
CA LEU A 430 -19.69 53.14 -4.56
C LEU A 430 -18.41 53.05 -3.70
N PRO A 431 -18.32 53.82 -2.60
CA PRO A 431 -17.16 53.78 -1.70
C PRO A 431 -16.89 52.39 -1.12
N LEU A 432 -17.95 51.60 -0.89
CA LEU A 432 -17.83 50.23 -0.43
C LEU A 432 -17.12 49.34 -1.46
N THR A 433 -17.50 49.43 -2.74
CA THR A 433 -16.86 48.67 -3.83
C THR A 433 -15.39 49.05 -3.95
N MET A 434 -15.04 50.34 -3.84
CA MET A 434 -13.66 50.81 -3.85
C MET A 434 -12.84 50.22 -2.69
N LYS A 435 -13.37 50.25 -1.47
CA LYS A 435 -12.69 49.66 -0.30
C LYS A 435 -12.49 48.15 -0.46
N VAL A 436 -13.51 47.43 -0.91
CA VAL A 436 -13.43 45.98 -1.15
C VAL A 436 -12.41 45.68 -2.24
N PHE A 437 -12.38 46.45 -3.33
CA PHE A 437 -11.42 46.32 -4.41
C PHE A 437 -9.97 46.46 -3.93
N VAL A 438 -9.68 47.48 -3.11
CA VAL A 438 -8.36 47.67 -2.49
C VAL A 438 -8.00 46.51 -1.58
N LEU A 439 -8.94 45.95 -0.82
CA LEU A 439 -8.69 44.77 0.03
C LEU A 439 -8.41 43.50 -0.78
N VAL A 440 -9.07 43.31 -1.93
CA VAL A 440 -8.83 42.15 -2.81
C VAL A 440 -7.39 42.17 -3.34
N TRP A 441 -6.92 43.30 -3.85
CA TRP A 441 -5.53 43.41 -4.36
C TRP A 441 -4.49 43.56 -3.24
N GLY A 442 -4.84 44.27 -2.17
CA GLY A 442 -3.92 44.65 -1.11
C GLY A 442 -3.78 43.63 0.03
N LEU A 443 -4.77 42.75 0.22
CA LEU A 443 -4.75 41.73 1.28
C LEU A 443 -4.89 40.32 0.73
N TRP A 444 -5.88 40.06 -0.14
CA TRP A 444 -6.15 38.70 -0.62
C TRP A 444 -5.00 38.16 -1.49
N TRP A 445 -4.54 38.94 -2.46
CA TRP A 445 -3.47 38.50 -3.37
C TRP A 445 -2.11 38.26 -2.67
N PRO A 446 -1.60 39.16 -1.80
CA PRO A 446 -0.43 38.88 -0.97
C PRO A 446 -0.61 37.68 -0.05
N SER A 447 -1.82 37.50 0.53
CA SER A 447 -2.12 36.36 1.39
C SER A 447 -1.99 35.03 0.65
N LEU A 448 -2.37 34.95 -0.63
CA LEU A 448 -2.14 33.74 -1.42
C LEU A 448 -0.64 33.46 -1.57
N ALA A 449 0.18 34.45 -1.92
CA ALA A 449 1.62 34.26 -2.07
C ALA A 449 2.30 33.81 -0.77
N ILE A 450 1.89 34.36 0.38
CA ILE A 450 2.48 34.07 1.70
C ILE A 450 1.97 32.75 2.29
N LEU A 451 0.67 32.44 2.15
CA LEU A 451 0.08 31.25 2.77
C LEU A 451 0.28 29.97 1.94
N SER A 452 0.45 30.05 0.61
CA SER A 452 0.63 28.86 -0.24
C SER A 452 1.81 27.99 0.18
N PRO A 453 3.01 28.56 0.47
CA PRO A 453 4.15 27.79 0.96
C PRO A 453 3.97 27.20 2.36
N LEU A 454 2.92 27.58 3.10
CA LEU A 454 2.67 27.13 4.48
C LEU A 454 1.52 26.12 4.53
N LEU A 455 0.38 26.49 3.97
CA LEU A 455 -0.89 25.75 4.02
C LEU A 455 -1.16 24.94 2.75
N GLY A 456 -0.25 24.99 1.78
CA GLY A 456 -0.38 24.27 0.51
C GLY A 456 -1.49 24.85 -0.36
N ARG A 457 -2.23 24.00 -1.06
CA ARG A 457 -3.35 24.42 -1.92
C ARG A 457 -4.67 24.66 -1.16
N LEU A 458 -4.65 24.93 0.14
CA LEU A 458 -5.87 25.02 0.98
C LEU A 458 -6.90 26.02 0.43
N TRP A 459 -6.44 27.12 -0.16
CA TRP A 459 -7.32 28.10 -0.81
C TRP A 459 -8.16 27.51 -1.95
N CYS A 460 -7.64 26.51 -2.67
CA CYS A 460 -8.36 25.84 -3.76
C CYS A 460 -9.62 25.11 -3.27
N THR A 461 -9.74 24.86 -1.96
CA THR A 461 -10.95 24.32 -1.33
C THR A 461 -12.05 25.36 -1.21
N PHE A 462 -11.72 26.64 -1.00
CA PHE A 462 -12.68 27.75 -0.88
C PHE A 462 -12.79 28.59 -2.16
N CYS A 463 -12.13 28.15 -3.23
CA CYS A 463 -12.05 28.88 -4.48
C CYS A 463 -13.44 29.04 -5.12
N PRO A 464 -13.92 30.28 -5.37
CA PRO A 464 -15.23 30.53 -5.95
C PRO A 464 -15.34 29.98 -7.38
N PHE A 465 -14.27 30.10 -8.17
CA PHE A 465 -14.20 29.52 -9.51
C PHE A 465 -14.48 28.02 -9.51
N SER A 466 -13.87 27.29 -8.58
CA SER A 466 -14.06 25.84 -8.46
C SER A 466 -15.49 25.47 -8.10
N LYS A 467 -16.19 26.29 -7.28
CA LYS A 467 -17.54 25.97 -6.83
C LYS A 467 -18.60 26.27 -7.90
N ILE A 468 -18.49 27.43 -8.55
CA ILE A 468 -19.37 27.82 -9.67
C ILE A 468 -19.24 26.80 -10.81
N MET A 469 -18.00 26.44 -11.14
CA MET A 469 -17.70 25.41 -12.14
C MET A 469 -18.30 24.04 -11.78
N GLU A 470 -18.16 23.59 -10.54
CA GLU A 470 -18.72 22.32 -10.05
C GLU A 470 -20.25 22.32 -10.14
N PHE A 471 -20.91 23.43 -9.79
CA PHE A 471 -22.36 23.59 -9.89
C PHE A 471 -22.88 23.48 -11.34
N VAL A 472 -22.15 24.03 -12.31
CA VAL A 472 -22.49 23.87 -13.73
C VAL A 472 -22.27 22.43 -14.17
N GLN A 473 -21.12 21.83 -13.80
CA GLN A 473 -20.79 20.46 -14.19
C GLN A 473 -21.79 19.43 -13.65
N ASP A 474 -22.38 19.70 -12.47
CA ASP A 474 -23.45 18.89 -11.87
C ASP A 474 -24.74 18.83 -12.68
N ARG A 475 -24.94 19.72 -13.67
CA ARG A 475 -26.11 19.70 -14.56
C ARG A 475 -25.85 19.06 -15.91
N TYR A 476 -24.62 19.14 -16.42
CA TYR A 476 -24.29 18.70 -17.78
C TYR A 476 -23.56 17.34 -17.85
N HIS A 477 -23.02 16.82 -16.74
CA HIS A 477 -22.39 15.49 -16.62
C HIS A 477 -21.51 15.08 -17.83
N PRO A 478 -20.44 15.83 -18.15
CA PRO A 478 -19.58 15.54 -19.28
C PRO A 478 -18.87 14.18 -19.13
N LYS A 479 -18.76 13.45 -20.24
CA LYS A 479 -18.07 12.14 -20.32
C LYS A 479 -16.80 12.17 -21.17
N ARG A 480 -16.50 13.29 -21.86
CA ARG A 480 -15.38 13.35 -22.80
C ARG A 480 -14.04 13.46 -22.06
N PRO A 481 -13.11 12.51 -22.22
CA PRO A 481 -11.80 12.64 -21.59
C PRO A 481 -11.01 13.82 -22.18
N LEU A 482 -10.10 14.39 -21.40
CA LEU A 482 -9.25 15.49 -21.86
C LEU A 482 -8.27 14.96 -22.92
N PRO A 483 -8.10 15.64 -24.07
CA PRO A 483 -7.13 15.23 -25.08
C PRO A 483 -5.71 15.11 -24.52
N ALA A 484 -4.99 14.08 -24.96
CA ALA A 484 -3.64 13.78 -24.49
C ALA A 484 -2.65 14.96 -24.64
N LEU A 485 -2.83 15.80 -25.67
CA LEU A 485 -2.03 17.00 -25.88
C LEU A 485 -2.11 17.97 -24.69
N PHE A 486 -3.31 18.23 -24.17
CA PHE A 486 -3.51 19.12 -23.02
C PHE A 486 -2.96 18.52 -21.74
N VAL A 487 -3.11 17.21 -21.53
CA VAL A 487 -2.52 16.52 -20.37
C VAL A 487 -0.99 16.55 -20.41
N LYS A 488 -0.39 16.41 -21.59
CA LYS A 488 1.07 16.36 -21.77
C LYS A 488 1.73 17.73 -21.66
N TYR A 489 1.07 18.79 -22.11
CA TYR A 489 1.61 20.15 -22.18
C TYR A 489 0.87 21.15 -21.30
N ASP A 490 0.15 20.68 -20.29
CA ASP A 490 -0.56 21.52 -19.30
C ASP A 490 0.36 22.58 -18.67
N TYR A 491 1.59 22.21 -18.33
CA TYR A 491 2.59 23.12 -17.76
C TYR A 491 2.89 24.31 -18.70
N LEU A 492 2.91 24.13 -20.02
CA LEU A 492 3.15 25.24 -20.97
C LEU A 492 1.96 26.19 -20.98
N MET A 493 0.75 25.64 -21.01
CA MET A 493 -0.47 26.42 -20.99
C MET A 493 -0.61 27.22 -19.69
N VAL A 494 -0.38 26.58 -18.55
CA VAL A 494 -0.30 27.23 -17.24
C VAL A 494 0.77 28.32 -17.23
N SER A 495 1.94 28.08 -17.85
CA SER A 495 3.01 29.08 -17.96
C SER A 495 2.59 30.31 -18.75
N VAL A 496 2.05 30.10 -19.94
CA VAL A 496 1.63 31.19 -20.84
C VAL A 496 0.49 31.98 -20.21
N LEU A 497 -0.55 31.31 -19.68
CA LEU A 497 -1.68 31.97 -19.04
C LEU A 497 -1.27 32.77 -17.80
N PHE A 498 -0.34 32.24 -16.98
CA PHE A 498 0.13 32.96 -15.80
C PHE A 498 0.98 34.19 -16.17
N ALA A 499 1.88 34.05 -17.15
CA ALA A 499 2.66 35.18 -17.67
C ALA A 499 1.74 36.26 -18.28
N LEU A 500 0.71 35.85 -19.00
CA LEU A 500 -0.29 36.76 -19.58
C LEU A 500 -1.04 37.55 -18.50
N ILE A 501 -1.40 36.92 -17.38
CA ILE A 501 -2.10 37.60 -16.28
C ILE A 501 -1.23 38.70 -15.68
N PHE A 502 0.03 38.40 -15.35
CA PHE A 502 0.95 39.40 -14.79
C PHE A 502 1.27 40.53 -15.77
N TRP A 503 1.46 40.18 -17.05
CA TRP A 503 1.63 41.18 -18.10
C TRP A 503 0.41 42.10 -18.19
N ALA A 504 -0.80 41.54 -18.25
CA ALA A 504 -2.04 42.31 -18.33
C ALA A 504 -2.25 43.16 -17.08
N GLU A 505 -1.95 42.62 -15.90
CA GLU A 505 -2.03 43.33 -14.61
C GLU A 505 -1.21 44.61 -14.60
N ILE A 506 0.07 44.52 -15.01
CA ILE A 506 1.01 45.64 -15.01
C ILE A 506 0.73 46.57 -16.19
N PHE A 507 0.47 46.04 -17.38
CA PHE A 507 0.23 46.81 -18.60
C PHE A 507 -1.02 47.68 -18.51
N THR A 508 -2.11 47.14 -17.94
CA THR A 508 -3.40 47.86 -17.87
C THR A 508 -3.58 48.66 -16.58
N GLY A 509 -2.64 48.59 -15.63
CA GLY A 509 -2.83 49.16 -14.30
C GLY A 509 -4.04 48.56 -13.60
N MET A 510 -4.24 47.24 -13.70
CA MET A 510 -5.48 46.58 -13.26
C MET A 510 -5.81 46.82 -11.78
N ARG A 511 -4.79 47.11 -10.96
CA ARG A 511 -4.88 47.44 -9.54
C ARG A 511 -5.50 48.80 -9.24
N SER A 512 -5.55 49.71 -10.21
CA SER A 512 -6.23 51.01 -10.10
C SER A 512 -7.54 51.07 -10.90
N HIS A 513 -7.79 50.10 -11.79
CA HIS A 513 -8.93 50.09 -12.69
C HIS A 513 -9.87 48.89 -12.42
N MET A 514 -11.01 49.18 -11.79
CA MET A 514 -12.01 48.17 -11.39
C MET A 514 -12.58 47.36 -12.57
N LEU A 515 -12.85 48.02 -13.70
CA LEU A 515 -13.43 47.36 -14.88
C LEU A 515 -12.48 46.31 -15.48
N PHE A 516 -11.17 46.58 -15.53
CA PHE A 516 -10.20 45.60 -16.02
C PHE A 516 -10.08 44.40 -15.09
N THR A 517 -10.17 44.62 -13.78
CA THR A 517 -10.25 43.52 -12.80
C THR A 517 -11.51 42.70 -13.02
N ALA A 518 -12.67 43.34 -13.19
CA ALA A 518 -13.92 42.62 -13.46
C ALA A 518 -13.85 41.77 -14.73
N LEU A 519 -13.31 42.34 -15.81
CA LEU A 519 -13.12 41.65 -17.08
C LEU A 519 -12.22 40.42 -16.92
N LEU A 520 -11.09 40.55 -16.22
CA LEU A 520 -10.19 39.41 -15.95
C LEU A 520 -10.92 38.29 -15.20
N LEU A 521 -11.65 38.64 -14.12
CA LEU A 521 -12.37 37.66 -13.31
C LEU A 521 -13.48 36.96 -14.12
N LEU A 522 -14.20 37.71 -14.96
CA LEU A 522 -15.22 37.16 -15.86
C LEU A 522 -14.63 36.22 -16.91
N VAL A 523 -13.51 36.60 -17.54
CA VAL A 523 -12.82 35.75 -18.53
C VAL A 523 -12.34 34.45 -17.88
N ILE A 524 -11.68 34.52 -16.72
CA ILE A 524 -11.22 33.33 -16.00
C ILE A 524 -12.40 32.44 -15.60
N GLN A 525 -13.48 33.02 -15.09
CA GLN A 525 -14.68 32.27 -14.71
C GLN A 525 -15.38 31.63 -15.91
N GLY A 526 -15.47 32.35 -17.04
CA GLY A 526 -16.03 31.86 -18.28
C GLY A 526 -15.25 30.67 -18.84
N LEU A 527 -13.91 30.78 -18.90
CA LEU A 527 -13.04 29.67 -19.32
C LEU A 527 -13.18 28.45 -18.40
N ALA A 528 -13.26 28.66 -17.08
CA ALA A 528 -13.49 27.57 -16.14
C ALA A 528 -14.82 26.84 -16.39
N ILE A 529 -15.90 27.59 -16.67
CA ILE A 529 -17.22 27.03 -17.02
C ILE A 529 -17.17 26.27 -18.35
N ILE A 530 -16.53 26.83 -19.39
CA ILE A 530 -16.38 26.18 -20.69
C ILE A 530 -15.68 24.82 -20.52
N VAL A 531 -14.55 24.80 -19.80
CA VAL A 531 -13.82 23.56 -19.54
C VAL A 531 -14.65 22.55 -18.76
N SER A 532 -15.50 22.98 -17.82
CA SER A 532 -16.33 22.05 -17.03
C SER A 532 -17.57 21.53 -17.72
N VAL A 533 -18.05 22.20 -18.76
CA VAL A 533 -19.08 21.68 -19.66
C VAL A 533 -18.50 20.66 -20.63
N LEU A 534 -17.23 20.81 -21.03
CA LEU A 534 -16.59 19.94 -22.01
C LEU A 534 -15.96 18.68 -21.39
N TYR A 535 -15.34 18.80 -20.22
CA TYR A 535 -14.50 17.74 -19.63
C TYR A 535 -14.94 17.37 -18.21
N PRO A 536 -14.76 16.11 -17.78
CA PRO A 536 -15.16 15.64 -16.46
C PRO A 536 -14.27 16.18 -15.34
N ARG A 537 -14.82 16.16 -14.12
CA ARG A 537 -14.14 16.55 -12.87
C ARG A 537 -13.53 17.96 -12.96
N HIS A 538 -12.54 18.27 -12.11
CA HIS A 538 -11.95 19.61 -12.07
C HIS A 538 -10.77 19.73 -13.04
N ALA A 539 -11.00 19.43 -14.32
CA ALA A 539 -9.99 19.53 -15.38
C ALA A 539 -9.36 20.94 -15.45
N TRP A 540 -10.17 22.00 -15.28
CA TRP A 540 -9.69 23.38 -15.19
C TRP A 540 -8.66 23.55 -14.06
N CYS A 541 -9.00 23.14 -12.84
CA CYS A 541 -8.13 23.29 -11.67
C CYS A 541 -6.82 22.50 -11.79
N ARG A 542 -6.84 21.39 -12.55
CA ARG A 542 -5.68 20.52 -12.74
C ARG A 542 -4.76 20.99 -13.86
N HIS A 543 -5.31 21.28 -15.04
CA HIS A 543 -4.50 21.47 -16.25
C HIS A 543 -4.47 22.89 -16.78
N PHE A 544 -5.46 23.73 -16.46
CA PHE A 544 -5.63 25.05 -17.09
C PHE A 544 -5.43 26.23 -16.13
N CYS A 545 -5.68 26.05 -14.83
CA CYS A 545 -5.73 27.14 -13.88
C CYS A 545 -4.33 27.72 -13.62
N PRO A 546 -4.04 28.97 -14.06
CA PRO A 546 -2.72 29.57 -13.90
C PRO A 546 -2.38 29.82 -12.42
N LEU A 547 -3.37 30.29 -11.65
CA LEU A 547 -3.26 30.47 -10.20
C LEU A 547 -3.02 29.13 -9.49
N GLY A 548 -3.70 28.07 -9.93
CA GLY A 548 -3.52 26.72 -9.42
C GLY A 548 -2.11 26.20 -9.67
N GLY A 549 -1.50 26.54 -10.82
CA GLY A 549 -0.10 26.27 -11.12
C GLY A 549 0.86 26.91 -10.14
N PHE A 550 0.72 28.23 -9.91
CA PHE A 550 1.55 28.99 -8.98
C PHE A 550 1.41 28.52 -7.52
N ILE A 551 0.18 28.44 -7.01
CA ILE A 551 -0.12 27.93 -5.65
C ILE A 551 0.39 26.48 -5.53
N GLY A 552 0.29 25.71 -6.62
CA GLY A 552 0.80 24.35 -6.70
C GLY A 552 2.29 24.21 -6.54
N THR A 553 3.07 24.98 -7.29
CA THR A 553 4.52 24.99 -7.12
C THR A 553 4.92 25.48 -5.73
N ALA A 554 4.24 26.51 -5.20
CA ALA A 554 4.46 26.98 -3.84
C ALA A 554 4.13 25.91 -2.79
N SER A 555 3.09 25.10 -3.01
CA SER A 555 2.61 24.08 -2.07
C SER A 555 3.57 22.92 -1.82
N ILE A 556 4.59 22.74 -2.66
CA ILE A 556 5.68 21.77 -2.41
C ILE A 556 6.47 22.19 -1.15
N GLY A 557 6.46 23.48 -0.84
CA GLY A 557 6.97 24.06 0.40
C GLY A 557 6.16 23.75 1.67
N SER A 558 4.91 23.28 1.54
CA SER A 558 3.92 23.37 2.63
C SER A 558 4.15 22.45 3.83
N LEU A 559 3.70 22.93 4.98
CA LEU A 559 3.59 22.19 6.24
C LEU A 559 2.45 21.19 6.23
N LEU A 560 1.34 21.54 5.57
CA LEU A 560 0.12 20.72 5.53
C LEU A 560 0.16 19.75 4.35
N GLU A 561 -0.12 18.46 4.59
CA GLU A 561 -0.28 17.45 3.54
C GLU A 561 -1.46 16.50 3.84
N VAL A 562 -2.00 15.87 2.79
CA VAL A 562 -2.96 14.76 2.91
C VAL A 562 -2.34 13.52 2.30
N ARG A 563 -2.26 12.42 3.07
CA ARG A 563 -1.67 11.14 2.66
C ARG A 563 -2.49 9.96 3.19
N ALA A 564 -2.14 8.75 2.79
CA ALA A 564 -2.69 7.51 3.34
C ALA A 564 -1.58 6.49 3.56
N ASP A 565 -1.82 5.54 4.47
CA ASP A 565 -0.99 4.33 4.53
C ASP A 565 -1.31 3.47 3.30
N ALA A 566 -0.38 3.42 2.35
CA ALA A 566 -0.59 2.71 1.12
C ALA A 566 -0.80 1.20 1.36
N ALA A 567 -0.21 0.60 2.41
CA ALA A 567 -0.41 -0.81 2.70
C ALA A 567 -1.87 -1.13 3.08
N VAL A 568 -2.49 -0.26 3.88
CA VAL A 568 -3.91 -0.41 4.25
C VAL A 568 -4.81 -0.18 3.03
N CYS A 569 -4.53 0.85 2.22
CA CYS A 569 -5.28 1.10 1.00
C CYS A 569 -5.15 -0.04 -0.02
N LEU A 570 -3.99 -0.67 -0.13
CA LEU A 570 -3.74 -1.73 -1.10
C LEU A 570 -4.30 -3.08 -0.67
N ASN A 571 -4.28 -3.38 0.63
CA ASN A 571 -4.64 -4.70 1.14
C ASN A 571 -6.08 -4.80 1.66
N LYS A 572 -6.67 -3.69 2.14
CA LYS A 572 -8.01 -3.69 2.77
C LYS A 572 -9.09 -2.98 1.95
N CYS A 573 -8.74 -2.02 1.09
CA CYS A 573 -9.73 -1.22 0.38
C CYS A 573 -10.12 -1.87 -0.95
N THR A 574 -11.41 -2.13 -1.14
CA THR A 574 -11.99 -2.72 -2.36
C THR A 574 -12.89 -1.78 -3.14
N THR A 575 -13.48 -0.76 -2.47
CA THR A 575 -14.48 0.15 -3.07
C THR A 575 -13.87 1.39 -3.73
N PHE A 576 -12.67 1.81 -3.30
CA PHE A 576 -11.98 3.00 -3.79
C PHE A 576 -12.81 4.30 -3.72
N ASP A 577 -13.66 4.43 -2.69
CA ASP A 577 -14.59 5.57 -2.49
C ASP A 577 -13.92 6.95 -2.44
N CYS A 578 -12.63 7.00 -2.07
CA CYS A 578 -11.86 8.24 -2.08
C CYS A 578 -11.64 8.80 -3.50
N TYR A 579 -11.69 7.93 -4.52
CA TYR A 579 -11.55 8.28 -5.93
C TYR A 579 -12.89 8.33 -6.66
N VAL A 580 -13.76 7.35 -6.45
CA VAL A 580 -15.06 7.24 -7.14
C VAL A 580 -16.11 8.15 -6.50
N GLY A 581 -16.18 8.18 -5.17
CA GLY A 581 -17.23 8.85 -4.41
C GLY A 581 -18.19 7.86 -3.74
N ARG A 582 -18.90 8.31 -2.70
CA ARG A 582 -19.84 7.50 -1.92
C ARG A 582 -20.91 8.39 -1.26
N ASP A 583 -22.14 7.89 -1.12
CA ASP A 583 -23.23 8.49 -0.33
C ASP A 583 -23.45 10.00 -0.63
N GLY A 584 -23.55 10.33 -1.92
CA GLY A 584 -23.74 11.72 -2.38
C GLY A 584 -22.49 12.61 -2.32
N VAL A 585 -21.35 12.11 -1.83
CA VAL A 585 -20.07 12.81 -1.86
C VAL A 585 -19.24 12.31 -3.03
N LYS A 586 -18.98 13.20 -4.00
CA LYS A 586 -18.10 12.93 -5.13
C LYS A 586 -16.70 12.49 -4.67
N GLY A 587 -16.04 11.68 -5.49
CA GLY A 587 -14.65 11.30 -5.25
C GLY A 587 -13.65 12.43 -5.49
N CYS A 588 -12.39 12.07 -5.75
CA CYS A 588 -11.30 13.03 -5.85
C CYS A 588 -11.48 13.95 -7.08
N PRO A 589 -11.63 15.27 -6.89
CA PRO A 589 -11.89 16.20 -7.99
C PRO A 589 -10.70 16.39 -8.93
N MET A 590 -9.49 16.08 -8.46
CA MET A 590 -8.23 16.16 -9.22
C MET A 590 -7.83 14.83 -9.85
N SER A 591 -8.73 13.82 -9.85
CA SER A 591 -8.46 12.46 -10.32
C SER A 591 -7.23 11.81 -9.66
N GLN A 592 -6.99 12.08 -8.38
CA GLN A 592 -5.89 11.48 -7.63
C GLN A 592 -6.39 10.30 -6.79
N HIS A 593 -5.75 9.15 -6.93
CA HIS A 593 -5.97 8.02 -6.03
C HIS A 593 -5.02 8.14 -4.83
N LEU A 594 -5.60 8.24 -3.63
CA LEU A 594 -4.91 8.64 -2.40
C LEU A 594 -3.61 7.86 -2.07
N PRO A 595 -3.50 6.52 -2.21
CA PRO A 595 -2.25 5.82 -1.89
C PRO A 595 -1.08 6.14 -2.83
N TYR A 596 -1.35 6.80 -3.96
CA TYR A 596 -0.35 7.23 -4.93
C TYR A 596 -0.11 8.74 -4.91
N LEU A 597 -0.81 9.46 -4.05
CA LEU A 597 -0.57 10.89 -3.88
C LEU A 597 0.76 11.08 -3.12
N ASP A 598 1.80 11.50 -3.84
CA ASP A 598 3.16 11.65 -3.29
C ASP A 598 3.57 13.12 -3.08
N ASN A 599 2.92 14.05 -3.76
CA ASN A 599 3.21 15.48 -3.70
C ASN A 599 1.93 16.34 -3.53
N ASN A 600 2.09 17.59 -3.10
CA ASN A 600 1.00 18.54 -2.94
C ASN A 600 0.69 19.34 -4.22
N LEU A 601 1.55 19.26 -5.24
CA LEU A 601 1.28 19.85 -6.55
C LEU A 601 0.00 19.25 -7.15
N ASP A 602 -0.29 17.97 -6.98
CA ASP A 602 -1.51 17.36 -7.54
C ASP A 602 -2.73 17.39 -6.60
N CYS A 603 -2.57 17.83 -5.35
CA CYS A 603 -3.62 17.81 -4.32
C CYS A 603 -4.16 19.20 -4.00
N LYS A 604 -5.44 19.46 -4.32
CA LYS A 604 -6.11 20.72 -3.95
C LYS A 604 -6.57 20.83 -2.49
N LEU A 605 -6.24 19.84 -1.64
CA LEU A 605 -6.62 19.79 -0.21
C LEU A 605 -8.13 19.93 0.07
N CYS A 606 -8.97 19.32 -0.78
CA CYS A 606 -10.44 19.41 -0.65
C CYS A 606 -11.07 18.52 0.43
N PHE A 607 -10.28 17.65 1.07
CA PHE A 607 -10.69 16.72 2.14
C PHE A 607 -11.85 15.73 1.82
N LYS A 608 -12.33 15.66 0.57
CA LYS A 608 -13.34 14.65 0.16
C LYS A 608 -12.90 13.21 0.46
N CYS A 609 -11.60 12.91 0.33
CA CYS A 609 -11.05 11.60 0.68
C CYS A 609 -11.15 11.27 2.18
N VAL A 610 -11.05 12.27 3.08
CA VAL A 610 -11.26 12.10 4.54
C VAL A 610 -12.72 11.71 4.81
N SER A 611 -13.65 12.31 4.08
CA SER A 611 -15.09 12.06 4.22
C SER A 611 -15.56 10.74 3.61
N ASN A 612 -14.84 10.20 2.61
CA ASN A 612 -15.22 9.01 1.87
C ASN A 612 -14.51 7.72 2.36
N CYS A 613 -13.40 7.82 3.10
CA CYS A 613 -12.63 6.64 3.49
C CYS A 613 -13.35 5.82 4.58
N GLN A 614 -13.65 4.56 4.28
CA GLN A 614 -14.30 3.64 5.21
C GLN A 614 -13.35 3.09 6.30
N HIS A 615 -12.06 3.05 6.02
CA HIS A 615 -11.05 2.41 6.87
C HIS A 615 -10.29 3.40 7.76
N GLU A 616 -10.75 4.66 7.85
CA GLU A 616 -10.09 5.77 8.56
C GLU A 616 -8.57 5.88 8.28
N ASN A 617 -8.16 5.55 7.05
CA ASN A 617 -6.75 5.45 6.67
C ASN A 617 -6.14 6.76 6.16
N VAL A 618 -6.97 7.79 5.97
CA VAL A 618 -6.51 9.10 5.52
C VAL A 618 -5.83 9.82 6.68
N GLN A 619 -4.72 10.48 6.40
CA GLN A 619 -3.96 11.27 7.36
C GLN A 619 -3.84 12.70 6.85
N VAL A 620 -4.11 13.67 7.72
CA VAL A 620 -3.85 15.09 7.46
C VAL A 620 -2.66 15.47 8.33
N ASN A 621 -1.48 15.55 7.73
CA ASN A 621 -0.24 15.67 8.48
C ASN A 621 0.29 17.10 8.45
N LEU A 622 0.81 17.55 9.60
CA LEU A 622 1.83 18.58 9.67
C LEU A 622 3.21 17.93 9.53
N ARG A 623 4.00 18.41 8.57
CA ARG A 623 5.35 17.95 8.25
C ARG A 623 6.35 19.12 8.30
N VAL A 624 7.64 18.79 8.25
CA VAL A 624 8.71 19.77 8.09
C VAL A 624 8.53 20.56 6.78
N PRO A 625 8.67 21.91 6.79
CA PRO A 625 8.58 22.74 5.58
C PRO A 625 9.54 22.27 4.48
N ALA A 626 9.15 22.50 3.22
CA ALA A 626 9.93 22.22 2.01
C ALA A 626 10.37 20.75 1.82
N ARG A 627 9.88 19.81 2.63
CA ARG A 627 10.30 18.41 2.60
C ARG A 627 10.06 17.71 1.27
N GLU A 628 8.98 18.03 0.56
CA GLU A 628 8.70 17.44 -0.75
C GLU A 628 9.73 17.83 -1.81
N VAL A 629 10.43 18.94 -1.64
CA VAL A 629 11.42 19.43 -2.61
C VAL A 629 12.55 18.41 -2.79
N TRP A 630 13.13 17.93 -1.68
CA TRP A 630 14.25 16.99 -1.73
C TRP A 630 13.79 15.51 -1.83
N HIS A 631 12.59 15.18 -1.34
CA HIS A 631 11.98 13.85 -1.48
C HIS A 631 11.09 13.68 -2.72
N LEU A 632 11.20 14.56 -3.73
CA LEU A 632 10.39 14.47 -4.93
C LEU A 632 10.62 13.14 -5.65
N THR A 633 9.59 12.29 -5.75
CA THR A 633 9.66 10.98 -6.40
C THR A 633 9.13 11.05 -7.83
N ARG A 634 7.92 11.59 -8.00
CA ARG A 634 7.28 11.82 -9.30
C ARG A 634 6.80 13.26 -9.40
N VAL A 635 6.97 13.83 -10.58
CA VAL A 635 6.44 15.14 -10.91
C VAL A 635 6.25 15.24 -12.42
N ASN A 636 5.31 16.05 -12.88
CA ASN A 636 5.33 16.49 -14.26
C ASN A 636 6.55 17.39 -14.46
N GLN A 637 7.60 16.83 -15.04
CA GLN A 637 8.89 17.49 -15.20
C GLN A 637 8.82 18.78 -16.05
N GLY A 638 7.75 18.95 -16.85
CA GLY A 638 7.50 20.19 -17.58
C GLY A 638 7.35 21.42 -16.69
N TYR A 639 6.96 21.26 -15.42
CA TYR A 639 6.93 22.38 -14.46
C TYR A 639 8.30 23.03 -14.23
N ALA A 640 9.42 22.41 -14.65
CA ALA A 640 10.71 23.09 -14.73
C ALA A 640 10.67 24.35 -15.63
N VAL A 641 9.90 24.31 -16.73
CA VAL A 641 9.68 25.46 -17.61
C VAL A 641 8.87 26.54 -16.89
N PHE A 642 7.84 26.15 -16.15
CA PHE A 642 7.03 27.08 -15.36
C PHE A 642 7.87 27.77 -14.28
N ILE A 643 8.69 27.01 -13.54
CA ILE A 643 9.61 27.55 -12.52
C ILE A 643 10.63 28.50 -13.15
N GLY A 644 11.22 28.13 -14.28
CA GLY A 644 12.15 28.99 -15.01
C GLY A 644 11.49 30.29 -15.50
N MET A 645 10.28 30.21 -16.04
CA MET A 645 9.49 31.38 -16.42
C MET A 645 9.18 32.28 -15.22
N LEU A 646 8.74 31.72 -14.09
CA LEU A 646 8.47 32.47 -12.86
C LEU A 646 9.70 33.23 -12.34
N MET A 647 10.88 32.65 -12.49
CA MET A 647 12.15 33.30 -12.17
C MET A 647 12.46 34.43 -13.16
N GLY A 648 12.28 34.17 -14.46
CA GLY A 648 12.56 35.13 -15.53
C GLY A 648 11.73 36.41 -15.41
N ILE A 649 10.42 36.30 -15.15
CA ILE A 649 9.51 37.45 -15.08
C ILE A 649 9.80 38.38 -13.89
N LEU A 650 10.51 37.93 -12.84
CA LEU A 650 10.82 38.79 -11.68
C LEU A 650 11.73 39.96 -12.04
N PHE A 651 12.68 39.77 -12.96
CA PHE A 651 13.61 40.83 -13.36
C PHE A 651 12.92 42.05 -13.96
N PRO A 652 12.13 41.94 -15.05
CA PRO A 652 11.45 43.09 -15.63
C PRO A 652 10.43 43.72 -14.65
N ILE A 653 9.78 42.92 -13.79
CA ILE A 653 8.89 43.42 -12.75
C ILE A 653 9.65 44.32 -11.77
N MET A 654 10.77 43.85 -11.21
CA MET A 654 11.52 44.59 -10.20
C MET A 654 12.26 45.82 -10.75
N VAL A 655 12.61 45.81 -12.03
CA VAL A 655 13.38 46.90 -12.67
C VAL A 655 12.47 47.96 -13.28
N PHE A 656 11.45 47.57 -14.04
CA PHE A 656 10.64 48.54 -14.80
C PHE A 656 9.47 49.11 -14.03
N GLU A 657 8.92 48.40 -13.04
CA GLU A 657 7.79 48.93 -12.24
C GLU A 657 8.17 50.22 -11.48
N PRO A 658 9.33 50.30 -10.79
CA PRO A 658 9.77 51.56 -10.18
C PRO A 658 10.03 52.69 -11.18
N LEU A 659 10.26 52.36 -12.46
CA LEU A 659 10.57 53.30 -13.54
C LEU A 659 9.32 53.78 -14.31
N HIS A 660 8.11 53.35 -13.94
CA HIS A 660 6.86 53.70 -14.64
C HIS A 660 6.64 55.22 -14.77
N GLY A 661 7.18 56.04 -13.86
CA GLY A 661 7.08 57.50 -13.89
C GLY A 661 8.24 58.25 -14.56
N SER A 662 9.34 57.58 -14.92
CA SER A 662 10.56 58.23 -15.44
C SER A 662 10.66 58.21 -16.97
N MET A 663 9.78 57.48 -17.66
CA MET A 663 9.77 57.33 -19.11
C MET A 663 8.41 57.73 -19.71
N PRO A 664 8.36 58.15 -20.99
CA PRO A 664 7.09 58.35 -21.69
C PRO A 664 6.25 57.06 -21.70
N PRO A 665 4.92 57.11 -21.49
CA PRO A 665 4.07 55.92 -21.33
C PRO A 665 4.21 54.89 -22.45
N ASN A 666 4.23 55.33 -23.71
CA ASN A 666 4.34 54.44 -24.87
C ASN A 666 5.70 53.73 -24.94
N GLN A 667 6.77 54.41 -24.55
CA GLN A 667 8.12 53.84 -24.53
C GLN A 667 8.25 52.85 -23.37
N TRP A 668 7.76 53.20 -22.19
CA TRP A 668 7.75 52.30 -21.05
C TRP A 668 6.97 51.02 -21.35
N GLN A 669 5.76 51.13 -21.91
CA GLN A 669 4.92 49.98 -22.27
C GLN A 669 5.58 49.04 -23.28
N LEU A 670 6.23 49.61 -24.29
CA LEU A 670 6.97 48.84 -25.30
C LEU A 670 8.15 48.09 -24.68
N TRP A 671 9.02 48.79 -23.95
CA TRP A 671 10.22 48.19 -23.36
C TRP A 671 9.88 47.19 -22.25
N PHE A 672 8.90 47.48 -21.40
CA PHE A 672 8.39 46.52 -20.43
C PHE A 672 7.88 45.26 -21.14
N THR A 673 7.03 45.39 -22.16
CA THR A 673 6.46 44.23 -22.85
C THR A 673 7.55 43.38 -23.53
N LEU A 674 8.50 44.01 -24.24
CA LEU A 674 9.58 43.29 -24.91
C LEU A 674 10.50 42.56 -23.91
N THR A 675 10.93 43.26 -22.86
CA THR A 675 11.80 42.67 -21.82
C THR A 675 11.07 41.59 -21.02
N TYR A 676 9.79 41.78 -20.73
CA TYR A 676 8.93 40.81 -20.05
C TYR A 676 8.80 39.51 -20.83
N LEU A 677 8.43 39.60 -22.11
CA LEU A 677 8.27 38.42 -22.98
C LEU A 677 9.61 37.71 -23.19
N LEU A 678 10.69 38.46 -23.44
CA LEU A 678 12.02 37.90 -23.60
C LEU A 678 12.49 37.19 -22.33
N ALA A 679 12.32 37.80 -21.15
CA ALA A 679 12.71 37.22 -19.88
C ALA A 679 11.88 35.97 -19.54
N ALA A 680 10.57 35.97 -19.82
CA ALA A 680 9.71 34.80 -19.66
C ALA A 680 10.16 33.64 -20.56
N LEU A 681 10.47 33.92 -21.83
CA LEU A 681 10.94 32.92 -22.79
C LEU A 681 12.32 32.38 -22.43
N LEU A 682 13.28 33.24 -22.11
CA LEU A 682 14.64 32.84 -21.71
C LEU A 682 14.62 32.06 -20.40
N GLY A 683 13.84 32.50 -19.41
CA GLY A 683 13.65 31.77 -18.15
C GLY A 683 13.05 30.39 -18.37
N GLY A 684 11.98 30.29 -19.18
CA GLY A 684 11.37 29.01 -19.54
C GLY A 684 12.33 28.08 -20.31
N ALA A 685 13.10 28.63 -21.26
CA ALA A 685 14.10 27.88 -22.02
C ALA A 685 15.25 27.37 -21.13
N LEU A 686 15.70 28.17 -20.15
CA LEU A 686 16.67 27.77 -19.15
C LEU A 686 16.13 26.63 -18.28
N GLY A 687 14.90 26.76 -17.78
CA GLY A 687 14.23 25.71 -17.01
C GLY A 687 14.09 24.39 -17.81
N TRP A 688 13.75 24.49 -19.09
CA TRP A 688 13.70 23.34 -20.01
C TRP A 688 15.08 22.69 -20.21
N TRP A 689 16.11 23.50 -20.45
CA TRP A 689 17.47 23.03 -20.67
C TRP A 689 18.05 22.32 -19.44
N LEU A 690 17.87 22.91 -18.25
CA LEU A 690 18.28 22.32 -16.98
C LEU A 690 17.51 21.03 -16.67
N GLY A 691 16.21 20.95 -17.02
CA GLY A 691 15.36 19.80 -16.74
C GLY A 691 15.57 18.58 -17.65
N LYS A 692 16.19 18.74 -18.82
CA LYS A 692 16.37 17.63 -19.79
C LYS A 692 17.27 16.49 -19.28
N PRO A 693 16.98 15.23 -19.67
CA PRO A 693 15.92 14.79 -20.59
C PRO A 693 14.62 14.32 -19.90
N PHE A 694 13.47 14.63 -20.50
CA PHE A 694 12.13 14.29 -19.99
C PHE A 694 11.70 12.84 -20.31
N LYS A 695 12.52 11.85 -19.97
CA LYS A 695 12.28 10.44 -20.39
C LYS A 695 11.29 9.68 -19.51
N THR A 696 11.05 10.11 -18.27
CA THR A 696 10.23 9.39 -17.28
C THR A 696 9.51 10.36 -16.33
N LYS A 697 8.39 9.94 -15.72
CA LYS A 697 7.74 10.72 -14.63
C LYS A 697 8.54 10.76 -13.33
N ALA A 698 9.56 9.91 -13.17
CA ALA A 698 10.45 9.92 -12.01
C ALA A 698 11.31 11.18 -12.00
N ALA A 699 11.42 11.88 -10.86
CA ALA A 699 12.19 13.12 -10.76
C ALA A 699 13.70 12.83 -10.81
N SER A 700 14.36 13.27 -11.88
CA SER A 700 15.82 13.20 -12.02
C SER A 700 16.52 14.15 -11.05
N LYS A 701 17.82 13.94 -10.77
CA LYS A 701 18.62 14.86 -9.93
C LYS A 701 18.51 16.32 -10.39
N ARG A 702 18.58 16.55 -11.70
CA ARG A 702 18.48 17.89 -12.29
C ARG A 702 17.10 18.52 -12.04
N ILE A 703 16.03 17.74 -12.19
CA ILE A 703 14.67 18.21 -11.88
C ILE A 703 14.53 18.57 -10.41
N LYS A 704 15.01 17.73 -9.49
CA LYS A 704 14.99 18.04 -8.05
C LYS A 704 15.71 19.34 -7.73
N LEU A 705 16.86 19.59 -8.36
CA LEU A 705 17.60 20.84 -8.21
C LEU A 705 16.81 22.06 -8.71
N VAL A 706 16.13 21.96 -9.86
CA VAL A 706 15.27 23.06 -10.35
C VAL A 706 14.16 23.38 -9.34
N PHE A 707 13.51 22.35 -8.78
CA PHE A 707 12.49 22.51 -7.74
C PHE A 707 13.05 23.08 -6.43
N ALA A 708 14.34 22.90 -6.15
CA ALA A 708 15.00 23.47 -4.97
C ALA A 708 15.09 25.00 -4.99
N PHE A 709 14.94 25.65 -6.15
CA PHE A 709 14.89 27.11 -6.27
C PHE A 709 13.51 27.73 -6.01
N ILE A 710 12.46 26.91 -5.80
CA ILE A 710 11.10 27.41 -5.54
C ILE A 710 11.07 28.42 -4.37
N PRO A 711 11.71 28.20 -3.21
CA PRO A 711 11.64 29.16 -2.10
C PRO A 711 12.19 30.54 -2.46
N LEU A 712 13.29 30.61 -3.23
CA LEU A 712 13.86 31.87 -3.71
C LEU A 712 12.90 32.61 -4.65
N ILE A 713 12.32 31.88 -5.61
CA ILE A 713 11.40 32.44 -6.60
C ILE A 713 10.14 32.98 -5.90
N ILE A 714 9.55 32.17 -5.00
CA ILE A 714 8.39 32.61 -4.21
C ILE A 714 8.75 33.80 -3.32
N GLY A 715 9.94 33.81 -2.71
CA GLY A 715 10.45 34.96 -1.95
C GLY A 715 10.45 36.25 -2.79
N GLY A 716 10.95 36.18 -4.03
CA GLY A 716 10.92 37.32 -4.96
C GLY A 716 9.51 37.79 -5.30
N HIS A 717 8.57 36.86 -5.53
CA HIS A 717 7.16 37.21 -5.76
C HIS A 717 6.51 37.81 -4.50
N ILE A 718 6.85 37.34 -3.29
CA ILE A 718 6.38 37.92 -2.03
C ILE A 718 6.90 39.36 -1.86
N VAL A 719 8.18 39.63 -2.19
CA VAL A 719 8.74 40.99 -2.16
C VAL A 719 7.92 41.92 -3.07
N TYR A 720 7.60 41.47 -4.28
CA TYR A 720 6.75 42.24 -5.17
C TYR A 720 5.38 42.52 -4.54
N GLN A 721 4.73 41.52 -3.93
CA GLN A 721 3.40 41.72 -3.33
C GLN A 721 3.36 42.59 -2.06
N ILE A 722 4.40 42.54 -1.22
CA ILE A 722 4.45 43.33 0.02
C ILE A 722 4.34 44.82 -0.26
N GLY A 723 4.86 45.29 -1.41
CA GLY A 723 4.84 46.70 -1.79
C GLY A 723 3.45 47.32 -1.93
N TYR A 724 2.40 46.50 -2.03
CA TYR A 724 1.03 46.92 -2.30
C TYR A 724 0.06 46.64 -1.17
N ILE A 725 0.57 46.19 -0.01
CA ILE A 725 -0.24 46.05 1.19
C ILE A 725 -0.64 47.46 1.67
N PRO A 726 -1.95 47.77 1.81
CA PRO A 726 -2.41 49.09 2.24
C PRO A 726 -1.84 49.45 3.62
N GLY A 727 -1.26 50.65 3.75
CA GLY A 727 -0.70 51.14 5.02
C GLY A 727 0.66 50.54 5.43
N ILE A 728 1.27 49.66 4.63
CA ILE A 728 2.55 49.03 4.99
C ILE A 728 3.74 50.01 5.03
N ASN A 729 3.63 51.12 4.30
CA ASN A 729 4.64 52.19 4.31
C ASN A 729 4.54 53.06 5.56
N ASP A 730 3.35 53.12 6.17
CA ASP A 730 3.04 54.00 7.30
C ASP A 730 3.31 53.32 8.65
N LEU A 731 3.61 52.01 8.63
CA LEU A 731 3.96 51.23 9.81
C LEU A 731 5.49 51.23 10.01
N PHE A 732 5.94 51.74 11.16
CA PHE A 732 7.34 51.82 11.53
C PHE A 732 7.64 50.96 12.76
N LEU A 733 8.76 50.24 12.71
CA LEU A 733 9.33 49.56 13.86
C LEU A 733 10.52 50.40 14.34
N GLY A 734 10.35 51.03 15.51
CA GLY A 734 11.37 51.87 16.13
C GLY A 734 12.15 51.10 17.19
N MET A 735 13.48 51.20 17.18
CA MET A 735 14.32 50.79 18.30
C MET A 735 15.04 52.03 18.82
N GLY A 736 14.88 52.31 20.11
CA GLY A 736 15.58 53.39 20.79
C GLY A 736 16.66 52.84 21.70
N TYR A 737 17.85 53.43 21.68
CA TYR A 737 18.87 53.17 22.69
C TYR A 737 19.34 54.50 23.30
N TYR A 738 19.72 54.43 24.58
CA TYR A 738 20.12 55.61 25.34
C TYR A 738 21.64 55.71 25.32
N GLU A 739 22.15 56.85 24.87
CA GLU A 739 23.58 57.18 24.85
C GLU A 739 23.81 58.45 25.68
N GLU A 740 25.06 58.76 26.06
CA GLU A 740 25.38 59.94 26.89
C GLU A 740 24.95 61.27 26.22
N THR A 741 24.76 61.26 24.89
CA THR A 741 24.30 62.39 24.07
C THR A 741 22.78 62.48 23.92
N GLY A 742 22.02 61.50 24.44
CA GLY A 742 20.55 61.46 24.41
C GLY A 742 19.96 60.16 23.89
N MET A 743 18.64 60.13 23.70
CA MET A 743 17.92 58.99 23.14
C MET A 743 18.07 58.98 21.60
N GLN A 744 18.82 58.04 21.06
CA GLN A 744 18.87 57.81 19.62
C GLN A 744 17.72 56.88 19.21
N THR A 745 17.06 57.17 18.09
CA THR A 745 15.95 56.37 17.56
C THR A 745 16.24 55.93 16.12
N LEU A 746 16.14 54.62 15.87
CA LEU A 746 16.23 54.02 14.54
C LEU A 746 14.85 53.52 14.12
N PHE A 747 14.33 54.02 13.00
CA PHE A 747 13.06 53.58 12.43
C PHE A 747 13.28 52.75 11.18
N ILE A 748 12.66 51.56 11.13
CA ILE A 748 12.61 50.72 9.94
C ILE A 748 11.15 50.60 9.51
N THR A 749 10.85 50.87 8.23
CA THR A 749 9.51 50.68 7.70
C THR A 749 9.15 49.19 7.65
N ALA A 750 7.90 48.84 7.91
CA ALA A 750 7.42 47.47 7.82
C ALA A 750 7.61 46.88 6.42
N LYS A 751 7.55 47.72 5.37
CA LYS A 751 7.91 47.35 3.99
C LYS A 751 9.35 46.86 3.88
N SER A 752 10.33 47.64 4.34
CA SER A 752 11.75 47.27 4.26
C SER A 752 12.06 46.02 5.09
N LEU A 753 11.45 45.90 6.27
CA LEU A 753 11.56 44.69 7.09
C LEU A 753 10.96 43.46 6.37
N GLY A 754 9.78 43.60 5.78
CA GLY A 754 9.13 42.55 5.00
C GLY A 754 9.96 42.11 3.80
N TYR A 755 10.59 43.05 3.08
CA TYR A 755 11.52 42.75 1.99
C TYR A 755 12.72 41.95 2.48
N GLY A 756 13.37 42.40 3.55
CA GLY A 756 14.50 41.70 4.16
C GLY A 756 14.15 40.29 4.58
N LEU A 757 13.01 40.10 5.25
CA LEU A 757 12.55 38.79 5.73
C LEU A 757 12.25 37.83 4.57
N ALA A 758 11.57 38.31 3.52
CA ALA A 758 11.21 37.50 2.36
C ALA A 758 12.46 37.04 1.58
N VAL A 759 13.42 37.95 1.34
CA VAL A 759 14.68 37.63 0.66
C VAL A 759 15.52 36.69 1.50
N PHE A 760 15.72 36.98 2.79
CA PHE A 760 16.51 36.14 3.70
C PHE A 760 15.94 34.72 3.78
N THR A 761 14.62 34.61 3.99
CA THR A 761 13.94 33.32 4.09
C THR A 761 14.00 32.55 2.76
N GLY A 762 13.82 33.23 1.62
CA GLY A 762 13.93 32.63 0.29
C GLY A 762 15.34 32.07 0.03
N ILE A 763 16.39 32.83 0.35
CA ILE A 763 17.79 32.40 0.19
C ILE A 763 18.11 31.23 1.15
N LEU A 764 17.77 31.36 2.44
CA LEU A 764 18.06 30.36 3.46
C LEU A 764 17.40 29.01 3.14
N LEU A 765 16.10 29.01 2.83
CA LEU A 765 15.37 27.79 2.47
C LEU A 765 15.89 27.16 1.18
N THR A 766 16.31 27.98 0.21
CA THR A 766 16.92 27.48 -1.04
C THR A 766 18.27 26.83 -0.75
N ALA A 767 19.13 27.45 0.06
CA ALA A 767 20.41 26.86 0.44
C ALA A 767 20.22 25.51 1.17
N ILE A 768 19.27 25.44 2.10
CA ILE A 768 18.92 24.20 2.82
C ILE A 768 18.41 23.12 1.86
N THR A 769 17.45 23.45 1.01
CA THR A 769 16.82 22.47 0.09
C THR A 769 17.80 21.96 -0.97
N VAL A 770 18.67 22.82 -1.51
CA VAL A 770 19.75 22.43 -2.43
C VAL A 770 20.74 21.51 -1.70
N GLY A 771 21.20 21.88 -0.50
CA GLY A 771 22.12 21.07 0.30
C GLY A 771 21.57 19.68 0.60
N LEU A 772 20.32 19.59 1.06
CA LEU A 772 19.65 18.32 1.35
C LEU A 772 19.46 17.45 0.10
N THR A 773 19.10 18.07 -1.03
CA THR A 773 18.94 17.36 -2.32
C THR A 773 20.26 16.75 -2.79
N LEU A 774 21.37 17.48 -2.63
CA LEU A 774 22.71 16.97 -2.95
C LEU A 774 23.15 15.87 -1.98
N HIS A 775 22.89 16.02 -0.68
CA HIS A 775 23.26 15.05 0.35
C HIS A 775 22.54 13.69 0.17
N GLN A 776 21.22 13.68 -0.05
CA GLN A 776 20.47 12.44 -0.27
C GLN A 776 20.96 11.66 -1.48
N TYR A 777 21.37 12.38 -2.53
CA TYR A 777 21.92 11.75 -3.72
C TYR A 777 23.27 11.07 -3.45
N SER A 778 24.14 11.71 -2.65
CA SER A 778 25.42 11.11 -2.23
C SER A 778 25.19 9.80 -1.45
N LYS A 779 24.25 9.82 -0.49
CA LYS A 779 23.90 8.64 0.31
C LYS A 779 23.34 7.49 -0.54
N ALA A 780 22.50 7.79 -1.52
CA ALA A 780 21.97 6.78 -2.44
C ALA A 780 23.04 6.15 -3.35
N LYS A 781 24.12 6.88 -3.66
CA LYS A 781 25.25 6.35 -4.44
C LYS A 781 26.10 5.39 -3.61
N ASN A 782 26.32 5.68 -2.33
CA ASN A 782 27.10 4.84 -1.40
C ASN A 782 26.38 3.56 -0.95
N ILE A 783 25.09 3.40 -1.22
CA ILE A 783 24.31 2.17 -0.92
C ILE A 783 24.25 1.23 -2.14
N ASN A 784 24.58 1.74 -3.34
CA ASN A 784 24.59 0.96 -4.59
C ASN A 784 26.01 0.59 -5.06
N HIS A 785 27.04 0.98 -4.31
CA HIS A 785 28.39 0.46 -4.37
C HIS A 785 28.62 -0.35 -3.11
#